data_AF-A0A7I8VU42-F1
#
_entry.id   AF-A0A7I8VU42-F1
#
_cell.length_a   1.000
_cell.length_b   1.000
_cell.length_c   1.000
_cell.angle_alpha   90.00
_cell.angle_beta   90.00
_cell.angle_gamma   90.00
#
_symmetry.space_group_name_H-M   'P 1'
#
loop_
_entity.id
_entity.type
_entity.pdbx_description
1 polymer ?
#
loop_
_entity_poly.entity_id
_entity_poly.type
_entity_poly.pdbx_seq_one_letter_code
_entity_poly.pdbx_strand_id
1 'polypeptide(L)'
;MEISGDQKPENLGRAFPRISWPPRIPFHHSPYRQHERNTNGKKRSIYRKTIDYNASMAVYLENRIWQRDKRDCHIIQPDKLYSPSLTPAIDMPHKPMNAVCTKFIRQSTNKSKCPIFRVVWTPEGRRLITGGSSGEFTLWNGLTFNFETILQAHDSAVRAMIWSHNDQWMVTADHNGFIKYWQSNMNNIKVYQAHKESVRGLSFCPSNAKFATASDDGTVRIYDFVRCHEERILRGHGADVKCVDWHPQKSLIASGSKDAQQPIKLWDPRNGNALATVHAHKNTVMQLQWNKNGNWLLTASKDHLLKIYDLRNMKQELQVFKGHKKEATACSWNPIHENLFASAGSDGSIFYWMAGQEREVGSMAEAHEGMIWTLSWHPLGHILASGSNDHSTKFWSRNRPGDLMRDKYNLNTLPIGVSEDTDDLEASYQVVPGLGLDQSTVDQINQGIEEDDNVMKEATNPGVAIPGLDFDDINSDNTEAANANMLQKRKQPYVKPIPKDFQRSWMDNGPAMNQVGLLSHIEHSWGMDNGSYNGGMPHIPMNNYQDHVSSKPALLPRPDLPPAPGDWMNDWRDGPSSSNMMINSYGPRDEEEERMIVEDRIRVEERIRMGERMRNDILDRRESEQNPRRKGRGGSRGRRPPSRGGRASRRGRNRQAGCQIGNACWELYCLEHGIQANGSMSPEWESSVDNSFQSFFRETGSGKFVPRSIFLDLEPTVIDEVKTGVYKTLFHPDFMITGREDAANNYARGAYNIDYNNTLDEFEDAIRRQTEACAGLEGFFIFHSFGGGTGSGFNNRICQSLSETFAKKNKFAFSIYPAPQISTAIVEPYNAVLCTHPALELIDCEFLFDNQAIYEICDRFLNVTRPTYTNLNRLISQVVSSITTSLRFEGSINVDLTEFQTNLVPYPRIHFPLTAYAPIRPVEKAYHERLTTSELTKSVFDPLHQMVKCDPRIGNIKQSRNVKFVDFVPTGIKVGLNYQPPAVVPGGDLAKVMRAVCMLSNTTAMASAWGRLNTKFDLMYRKRAFVHWYVGEGMDEGEFWEAREDLAALEKDYEEVGLDTNINSPSIERNEETV
;
A
#
# COMPACT_ATOMS: atom_id res chain seq x y z
N MET A 1 -34.56 -0.94 83.60
CA MET A 1 -35.75 -0.23 83.13
C MET A 1 -36.32 -1.00 81.97
N GLU A 2 -37.61 -1.28 82.02
CA GLU A 2 -38.36 -1.96 80.96
C GLU A 2 -38.70 -0.97 79.83
N ILE A 3 -38.89 -1.44 78.60
CA ILE A 3 -40.21 -1.56 77.93
C ILE A 3 -40.02 -1.95 76.44
N SER A 4 -41.02 -2.67 75.93
CA SER A 4 -41.20 -3.37 74.64
C SER A 4 -41.14 -2.59 73.32
N GLY A 5 -41.01 -3.34 72.22
CA GLY A 5 -41.51 -2.99 70.86
C GLY A 5 -40.43 -2.50 69.86
N ASP A 6 -40.45 -2.85 68.57
CA ASP A 6 -41.42 -3.68 67.84
C ASP A 6 -40.83 -4.29 66.54
N GLN A 7 -41.40 -5.43 66.13
CA GLN A 7 -41.38 -6.12 64.81
C GLN A 7 -40.08 -6.43 64.01
N LYS A 8 -40.02 -7.69 63.54
CA LYS A 8 -39.03 -8.26 62.58
C LYS A 8 -39.49 -8.11 61.12
N PRO A 9 -38.58 -8.22 60.13
CA PRO A 9 -38.91 -8.10 58.71
C PRO A 9 -39.44 -9.40 58.09
N GLU A 10 -40.42 -9.30 57.19
CA GLU A 10 -40.84 -10.38 56.30
C GLU A 10 -40.59 -10.07 54.82
N ASN A 11 -40.53 -11.14 54.01
CA ASN A 11 -40.06 -11.13 52.63
C ASN A 11 -41.00 -10.40 51.66
N LEU A 12 -40.44 -9.47 50.87
CA LEU A 12 -40.98 -9.11 49.56
C LEU A 12 -39.89 -9.20 48.50
N GLY A 13 -39.81 -10.37 47.85
CA GLY A 13 -38.96 -10.56 46.67
C GLY A 13 -39.42 -9.65 45.53
N ARG A 14 -38.71 -8.55 45.31
CA ARG A 14 -38.95 -7.70 44.14
C ARG A 14 -38.30 -8.33 42.91
N ALA A 15 -39.15 -8.69 41.95
CA ALA A 15 -38.73 -9.19 40.65
C ALA A 15 -37.78 -8.20 39.97
N PHE A 16 -36.63 -8.70 39.50
CA PHE A 16 -35.79 -7.95 38.57
C PHE A 16 -36.59 -7.66 37.29
N PRO A 17 -36.55 -6.43 36.74
CA PRO A 17 -37.06 -6.17 35.41
C PRO A 17 -36.33 -7.08 34.42
N ARG A 18 -37.08 -7.83 33.61
CA ARG A 18 -36.49 -8.56 32.48
C ARG A 18 -35.88 -7.55 31.53
N ILE A 19 -34.56 -7.45 31.52
CA ILE A 19 -33.83 -6.74 30.46
C ILE A 19 -34.13 -7.50 29.17
N SER A 20 -34.95 -6.89 28.32
CA SER A 20 -35.21 -7.37 26.97
C SER A 20 -33.90 -7.33 26.20
N TRP A 21 -33.39 -8.49 25.82
CA TRP A 21 -32.33 -8.60 24.83
C TRP A 21 -32.76 -7.84 23.56
N PRO A 22 -31.85 -7.10 22.89
CA PRO A 22 -32.16 -6.57 21.57
C PRO A 22 -32.56 -7.73 20.65
N PRO A 23 -33.52 -7.53 19.73
CA PRO A 23 -34.01 -8.60 18.87
C PRO A 23 -32.86 -9.21 18.08
N ARG A 24 -32.87 -10.54 17.96
CA ARG A 24 -31.93 -11.25 17.07
C ARG A 24 -32.06 -10.65 15.68
N ILE A 25 -30.99 -10.03 15.19
CA ILE A 25 -30.90 -9.64 13.78
C ILE A 25 -31.06 -10.95 12.98
N PRO A 26 -32.04 -11.03 12.06
CA PRO A 26 -32.17 -12.23 11.23
C PRO A 26 -30.88 -12.40 10.43
N PHE A 27 -30.32 -13.61 10.43
CA PHE A 27 -29.21 -13.95 9.56
C PHE A 27 -29.66 -13.70 8.12
N HIS A 28 -29.11 -12.67 7.47
CA HIS A 28 -29.26 -12.56 6.03
C HIS A 28 -28.59 -13.79 5.42
N HIS A 29 -29.41 -14.59 4.73
CA HIS A 29 -28.93 -15.68 3.89
C HIS A 29 -27.81 -15.14 3.00
N SER A 30 -26.67 -15.83 3.00
CA SER A 30 -25.72 -15.72 1.89
C SER A 30 -26.52 -15.87 0.60
N PRO A 31 -26.31 -15.02 -0.43
CA PRO A 31 -26.81 -15.33 -1.75
C PRO A 31 -26.31 -16.73 -2.12
N TYR A 32 -27.21 -17.53 -2.69
CA TYR A 32 -26.91 -18.89 -3.08
C TYR A 32 -25.68 -18.91 -3.97
N ARG A 33 -24.78 -19.85 -3.68
CA ARG A 33 -23.63 -20.14 -4.53
C ARG A 33 -24.16 -20.81 -5.80
N GLN A 34 -24.52 -20.02 -6.82
CA GLN A 34 -24.88 -20.57 -8.11
C GLN A 34 -23.68 -21.35 -8.66
N HIS A 35 -23.81 -22.68 -8.70
CA HIS A 35 -22.95 -23.52 -9.50
C HIS A 35 -23.35 -23.35 -10.96
N GLU A 36 -22.85 -22.30 -11.60
CA GLU A 36 -22.82 -22.24 -13.06
C GLU A 36 -21.97 -23.41 -13.57
N ARG A 37 -22.63 -24.45 -14.08
CA ARG A 37 -22.01 -25.42 -14.98
C ARG A 37 -21.71 -24.71 -16.30
N ASN A 38 -20.58 -24.01 -16.36
CA ASN A 38 -20.09 -23.41 -17.59
C ASN A 38 -19.69 -24.54 -18.56
N THR A 39 -20.56 -24.83 -19.53
CA THR A 39 -20.40 -25.88 -20.56
C THR A 39 -19.38 -25.51 -21.65
N ASN A 40 -18.63 -24.42 -21.47
CA ASN A 40 -17.57 -23.97 -22.36
C ASN A 40 -16.22 -24.06 -21.66
N GLY A 41 -15.25 -24.73 -22.30
CA GLY A 41 -13.91 -25.07 -21.76
C GLY A 41 -12.94 -23.90 -21.53
N LYS A 42 -13.40 -22.79 -20.96
CA LYS A 42 -12.54 -21.71 -20.45
C LYS A 42 -11.94 -22.15 -19.11
N LYS A 43 -10.61 -22.15 -19.00
CA LYS A 43 -9.90 -22.56 -17.78
C LYS A 43 -10.37 -21.71 -16.59
N ARG A 44 -10.75 -22.37 -15.48
CA ARG A 44 -11.05 -21.72 -14.18
C ARG A 44 -9.95 -20.71 -13.85
N SER A 45 -10.32 -19.48 -13.49
CA SER A 45 -9.37 -18.50 -12.96
C SER A 45 -8.79 -19.05 -11.64
N ILE A 46 -7.46 -19.06 -11.53
CA ILE A 46 -6.79 -19.53 -10.32
C ILE A 46 -6.99 -18.45 -9.26
N TYR A 47 -7.91 -18.69 -8.32
CA TYR A 47 -8.10 -17.85 -7.13
C TYR A 47 -6.76 -17.70 -6.40
N ARG A 48 -6.21 -16.49 -6.43
CA ARG A 48 -4.95 -16.16 -5.74
C ARG A 48 -5.23 -16.10 -4.24
N LYS A 49 -4.60 -16.98 -3.46
CA LYS A 49 -4.68 -16.97 -1.99
C LYS A 49 -3.98 -15.71 -1.45
N THR A 50 -4.76 -14.72 -1.02
CA THR A 50 -4.27 -13.54 -0.28
C THR A 50 -4.54 -13.70 1.21
N ILE A 51 -3.70 -13.10 2.05
CA ILE A 51 -3.95 -12.99 3.49
C ILE A 51 -4.08 -11.52 3.85
N ASP A 52 -5.34 -11.09 3.95
CA ASP A 52 -5.65 -9.82 4.57
C ASP A 52 -5.73 -9.99 6.10
N TYR A 53 -4.77 -9.41 6.81
CA TYR A 53 -4.78 -9.29 8.26
C TYR A 53 -5.47 -8.00 8.75
N ASN A 54 -5.79 -7.06 7.85
CA ASN A 54 -6.43 -5.80 8.22
C ASN A 54 -7.87 -6.04 8.71
N ALA A 55 -8.59 -7.00 8.10
CA ALA A 55 -9.88 -7.47 8.60
C ALA A 55 -9.79 -7.94 10.07
N SER A 56 -8.83 -8.81 10.40
CA SER A 56 -8.57 -9.27 11.77
C SER A 56 -8.21 -8.12 12.72
N MET A 57 -7.41 -7.15 12.24
CA MET A 57 -7.02 -5.96 13.02
C MET A 57 -8.21 -5.02 13.26
N ALA A 58 -9.11 -4.86 12.29
CA ALA A 58 -10.33 -4.07 12.44
C ALA A 58 -11.26 -4.68 13.51
N VAL A 59 -11.52 -5.99 13.43
CA VAL A 59 -12.31 -6.72 14.44
C VAL A 59 -11.69 -6.59 15.84
N TYR A 60 -10.35 -6.59 15.95
CA TYR A 60 -9.66 -6.34 17.21
C TYR A 60 -9.85 -4.92 17.75
N LEU A 61 -9.75 -3.90 16.89
CA LEU A 61 -9.98 -2.51 17.29
C LEU A 61 -11.45 -2.26 17.69
N GLU A 62 -12.41 -2.89 17.01
CA GLU A 62 -13.83 -2.86 17.39
C GLU A 62 -14.06 -3.56 18.74
N ASN A 63 -13.48 -4.75 18.93
CA ASN A 63 -13.58 -5.51 20.18
C ASN A 63 -13.00 -4.76 21.39
N ARG A 64 -11.88 -4.05 21.22
CA ARG A 64 -11.24 -3.23 22.27
C ARG A 64 -12.14 -2.16 22.89
N ILE A 65 -13.19 -1.72 22.18
CA ILE A 65 -14.14 -0.71 22.70
C ILE A 65 -15.00 -1.30 23.82
N TRP A 66 -15.29 -2.61 23.75
CA TRP A 66 -16.26 -3.29 24.61
C TRP A 66 -15.62 -4.28 25.59
N GLN A 67 -14.45 -4.82 25.28
CA GLN A 67 -13.71 -5.72 26.17
C GLN A 67 -12.93 -4.91 27.20
N ARG A 68 -13.32 -5.02 28.48
CA ARG A 68 -12.59 -4.40 29.60
C ARG A 68 -11.47 -5.31 30.08
N ASP A 69 -11.79 -6.60 30.20
CA ASP A 69 -10.90 -7.64 30.72
C ASP A 69 -10.84 -8.86 29.79
N LYS A 70 -9.84 -9.72 29.99
CA LYS A 70 -9.70 -11.02 29.31
C LYS A 70 -10.92 -11.95 29.45
N ARG A 71 -11.82 -11.69 30.39
CA ARG A 71 -13.08 -12.44 30.59
C ARG A 71 -14.16 -12.06 29.57
N ASP A 72 -14.07 -10.86 29.00
CA ASP A 72 -15.00 -10.36 27.99
C ASP A 72 -14.58 -10.78 26.57
N CYS A 73 -13.44 -11.46 26.41
CA CYS A 73 -12.94 -11.87 25.11
C CYS A 73 -13.83 -12.94 24.48
N HIS A 74 -14.27 -12.71 23.24
CA HIS A 74 -15.17 -13.62 22.55
C HIS A 74 -14.44 -14.93 22.16
N ILE A 75 -14.96 -16.07 22.62
CA ILE A 75 -14.45 -17.38 22.21
C ILE A 75 -15.01 -17.72 20.83
N ILE A 76 -14.13 -17.68 19.84
CA ILE A 76 -14.45 -18.02 18.45
C ILE A 76 -14.75 -19.52 18.35
N GLN A 77 -15.91 -19.87 17.78
CA GLN A 77 -16.29 -21.26 17.50
C GLN A 77 -15.41 -21.86 16.39
N PRO A 78 -15.11 -23.17 16.41
CA PRO A 78 -14.18 -23.81 15.47
C PRO A 78 -14.76 -24.03 14.05
N ASP A 79 -15.87 -23.36 13.70
CA ASP A 79 -16.57 -23.48 12.42
C ASP A 79 -16.08 -22.41 11.42
N LYS A 80 -16.04 -22.78 10.14
CA LYS A 80 -15.65 -21.94 9.00
C LYS A 80 -16.43 -20.64 8.90
N LEU A 81 -17.70 -20.63 9.33
CA LEU A 81 -18.54 -19.44 9.43
C LEU A 81 -17.89 -18.32 10.27
N TYR A 82 -17.09 -18.68 11.28
CA TYR A 82 -16.42 -17.73 12.19
C TYR A 82 -14.99 -17.36 11.76
N SER A 83 -14.54 -17.78 10.56
CA SER A 83 -13.28 -17.33 9.96
C SER A 83 -13.11 -15.79 9.92
N PRO A 84 -14.14 -14.97 9.63
CA PRO A 84 -14.01 -13.50 9.64
C PRO A 84 -13.83 -12.91 11.05
N SER A 85 -14.33 -13.59 12.09
CA SER A 85 -14.22 -13.17 13.49
C SER A 85 -12.82 -13.36 14.08
N LEU A 86 -11.88 -13.91 13.31
CA LEU A 86 -10.53 -14.27 13.76
C LEU A 86 -9.67 -13.05 14.06
N THR A 87 -9.37 -12.81 15.33
CA THR A 87 -8.49 -11.72 15.78
C THR A 87 -6.99 -12.08 15.72
N PRO A 88 -6.10 -11.08 15.56
CA PRO A 88 -4.65 -11.27 15.50
C PRO A 88 -4.06 -11.86 16.79
N ALA A 89 -2.82 -12.36 16.73
CA ALA A 89 -2.16 -13.02 17.86
C ALA A 89 -2.07 -12.13 19.13
N ILE A 90 -1.96 -10.81 18.95
CA ILE A 90 -1.92 -9.81 20.04
C ILE A 90 -3.22 -9.74 20.87
N ASP A 91 -4.36 -10.15 20.31
CA ASP A 91 -5.64 -10.25 21.04
C ASP A 91 -5.73 -11.53 21.89
N MET A 92 -4.95 -12.55 21.51
CA MET A 92 -4.99 -13.88 22.11
C MET A 92 -3.71 -14.27 22.88
N PRO A 93 -3.08 -13.39 23.71
CA PRO A 93 -1.77 -13.66 24.30
C PRO A 93 -1.74 -14.93 25.17
N HIS A 94 -2.91 -15.33 25.69
CA HIS A 94 -3.12 -16.52 26.52
C HIS A 94 -3.36 -17.82 25.71
N LYS A 95 -3.45 -17.76 24.38
CA LYS A 95 -3.65 -18.92 23.47
C LYS A 95 -2.55 -18.96 22.39
N PRO A 96 -1.27 -19.19 22.76
CA PRO A 96 -0.15 -19.25 21.80
C PRO A 96 -0.36 -20.29 20.68
N MET A 97 -1.13 -21.35 20.95
CA MET A 97 -1.53 -22.36 19.97
C MET A 97 -2.13 -21.77 18.69
N ASN A 98 -2.90 -20.67 18.80
CA ASN A 98 -3.57 -20.05 17.66
C ASN A 98 -2.61 -19.25 16.74
N ALA A 99 -1.34 -19.06 17.13
CA ALA A 99 -0.32 -18.41 16.30
C ALA A 99 0.58 -19.39 15.53
N VAL A 100 0.39 -20.71 15.73
CA VAL A 100 1.14 -21.77 15.03
C VAL A 100 0.78 -21.77 13.54
N CYS A 101 1.79 -21.59 12.69
CA CYS A 101 1.60 -21.34 11.25
C CYS A 101 1.83 -22.60 10.41
N THR A 102 0.93 -23.59 10.45
CA THR A 102 1.07 -24.82 9.64
C THR A 102 0.38 -24.77 8.27
N LYS A 103 -0.47 -23.78 7.98
CA LYS A 103 -1.18 -23.71 6.70
C LYS A 103 -0.27 -23.22 5.58
N PHE A 104 -0.09 -24.01 4.52
CA PHE A 104 0.67 -23.56 3.36
C PHE A 104 -0.14 -22.55 2.51
N ILE A 105 0.44 -21.38 2.28
CA ILE A 105 -0.20 -20.31 1.50
C ILE A 105 0.34 -20.29 0.07
N ARG A 106 1.66 -20.10 -0.06
CA ARG A 106 2.33 -19.82 -1.32
C ARG A 106 3.82 -20.16 -1.24
N GLN A 107 4.35 -20.60 -2.38
CA GLN A 107 5.78 -20.65 -2.67
C GLN A 107 6.08 -19.56 -3.72
N SER A 108 7.10 -18.75 -3.45
CA SER A 108 7.57 -17.69 -4.35
C SER A 108 9.06 -17.88 -4.64
N THR A 109 9.43 -17.80 -5.90
CA THR A 109 10.79 -18.07 -6.40
C THR A 109 11.27 -16.91 -7.25
N ASN A 110 12.56 -16.57 -7.12
CA ASN A 110 13.20 -15.57 -7.96
C ASN A 110 13.27 -16.00 -9.44
N LYS A 111 13.44 -15.01 -10.34
CA LYS A 111 13.72 -15.26 -11.76
C LYS A 111 15.08 -15.95 -11.93
N SER A 112 16.09 -15.46 -11.21
CA SER A 112 17.36 -16.13 -10.93
C SER A 112 17.12 -17.25 -9.89
N LYS A 113 17.35 -18.52 -10.23
CA LYS A 113 17.26 -19.62 -9.25
C LYS A 113 18.51 -19.63 -8.37
N CYS A 114 18.46 -18.88 -7.27
CA CYS A 114 19.56 -18.73 -6.32
C CYS A 114 19.13 -19.15 -4.90
N PRO A 115 19.98 -19.84 -4.10
CA PRO A 115 19.71 -20.08 -2.68
C PRO A 115 19.42 -18.79 -1.91
N ILE A 116 18.44 -18.84 -1.01
CA ILE A 116 18.07 -17.72 -0.15
C ILE A 116 18.71 -17.95 1.22
N PHE A 117 19.66 -17.09 1.60
CA PHE A 117 20.40 -17.23 2.86
C PHE A 117 19.80 -16.43 4.01
N ARG A 118 19.12 -15.30 3.73
CA ARG A 118 18.51 -14.47 4.77
C ARG A 118 17.17 -13.90 4.31
N VAL A 119 16.20 -13.88 5.22
CA VAL A 119 14.84 -13.36 5.00
C VAL A 119 14.51 -12.45 6.17
N VAL A 120 14.00 -11.24 5.90
CA VAL A 120 13.57 -10.32 6.95
C VAL A 120 12.31 -9.55 6.52
N TRP A 121 11.33 -9.44 7.42
CA TRP A 121 10.19 -8.55 7.23
C TRP A 121 10.60 -7.10 7.41
N THR A 122 10.00 -6.18 6.65
CA THR A 122 9.96 -4.77 7.04
C THR A 122 9.24 -4.62 8.39
N PRO A 123 9.60 -3.64 9.25
CA PRO A 123 8.98 -3.49 10.58
C PRO A 123 7.46 -3.27 10.55
N GLU A 124 6.94 -2.62 9.51
CA GLU A 124 5.49 -2.45 9.26
C GLU A 124 4.79 -3.75 8.83
N GLY A 125 5.53 -4.78 8.39
CA GLY A 125 5.00 -6.00 7.80
C GLY A 125 4.56 -5.89 6.32
N ARG A 126 4.56 -4.68 5.73
CA ARG A 126 4.10 -4.43 4.36
C ARG A 126 4.89 -5.19 3.28
N ARG A 127 6.19 -5.40 3.47
CA ARG A 127 7.07 -6.12 2.54
C ARG A 127 7.94 -7.16 3.25
N LEU A 128 8.30 -8.22 2.53
CA LEU A 128 9.36 -9.16 2.91
C LEU A 128 10.57 -8.96 1.99
N ILE A 129 11.76 -8.90 2.57
CA ILE A 129 13.03 -8.78 1.84
C ILE A 129 13.78 -10.10 1.95
N THR A 130 14.26 -10.63 0.83
CA THR A 130 15.02 -11.89 0.76
C THR A 130 16.36 -11.68 0.08
N GLY A 131 17.45 -12.00 0.78
CA GLY A 131 18.82 -11.91 0.29
C GLY A 131 19.26 -13.23 -0.37
N GLY A 132 19.53 -13.17 -1.67
CA GLY A 132 19.98 -14.30 -2.47
C GLY A 132 21.51 -14.52 -2.42
N SER A 133 21.94 -15.69 -2.89
CA SER A 133 23.36 -16.01 -3.07
C SER A 133 24.07 -15.15 -4.12
N SER A 134 23.30 -14.52 -5.02
CA SER A 134 23.74 -13.59 -6.07
C SER A 134 24.03 -12.17 -5.57
N GLY A 135 23.74 -11.87 -4.29
CA GLY A 135 23.80 -10.50 -3.77
C GLY A 135 22.55 -9.65 -4.05
N GLU A 136 21.57 -10.23 -4.77
CA GLU A 136 20.26 -9.64 -5.05
C GLU A 136 19.38 -9.59 -3.78
N PHE A 137 18.69 -8.47 -3.57
CA PHE A 137 17.49 -8.39 -2.73
C PHE A 137 16.25 -8.58 -3.60
N THR A 138 15.38 -9.52 -3.25
CA THR A 138 14.01 -9.54 -3.78
C THR A 138 13.04 -9.03 -2.73
N LEU A 139 12.16 -8.13 -3.15
CA LEU A 139 11.06 -7.61 -2.35
C LEU A 139 9.76 -8.33 -2.74
N TRP A 140 9.06 -8.87 -1.75
CA TRP A 140 7.77 -9.51 -1.88
C TRP A 140 6.71 -8.68 -1.15
N ASN A 141 5.55 -8.54 -1.79
CA ASN A 141 4.38 -7.89 -1.19
C ASN A 141 3.85 -8.73 -0.01
N GLY A 142 3.73 -8.13 1.18
CA GLY A 142 3.39 -8.84 2.43
C GLY A 142 1.97 -9.39 2.54
N LEU A 143 1.03 -8.94 1.71
CA LEU A 143 -0.38 -9.38 1.72
C LEU A 143 -0.67 -10.45 0.65
N THR A 144 0.00 -10.35 -0.49
CA THR A 144 -0.27 -11.18 -1.69
C THR A 144 0.85 -12.14 -2.04
N PHE A 145 2.03 -11.95 -1.43
CA PHE A 145 3.26 -12.72 -1.64
C PHE A 145 3.74 -12.75 -3.10
N ASN A 146 3.27 -11.78 -3.90
CA ASN A 146 3.73 -11.54 -5.26
C ASN A 146 5.10 -10.85 -5.26
N PHE A 147 5.86 -11.06 -6.32
CA PHE A 147 7.07 -10.29 -6.63
C PHE A 147 6.71 -8.80 -6.75
N GLU A 148 7.51 -7.93 -6.14
CA GLU A 148 7.36 -6.48 -6.25
C GLU A 148 8.54 -5.88 -7.02
N THR A 149 9.77 -6.11 -6.55
CA THR A 149 10.99 -5.67 -7.26
C THR A 149 12.21 -6.52 -6.87
N ILE A 150 13.27 -6.45 -7.68
CA ILE A 150 14.59 -7.03 -7.41
C ILE A 150 15.65 -5.94 -7.54
N LEU A 151 16.64 -5.94 -6.65
CA LEU A 151 17.64 -4.88 -6.55
C LEU A 151 19.01 -5.48 -6.25
N GLN A 152 20.04 -5.15 -7.03
CA GLN A 152 21.41 -5.63 -6.78
C GLN A 152 21.98 -4.90 -5.56
N ALA A 153 22.02 -5.58 -4.41
CA ALA A 153 22.37 -4.95 -3.15
C ALA A 153 23.85 -5.12 -2.79
N HIS A 154 24.39 -6.33 -3.00
CA HIS A 154 25.78 -6.68 -2.76
C HIS A 154 26.36 -7.38 -3.99
N ASP A 155 27.68 -7.39 -4.11
CA ASP A 155 28.39 -8.04 -5.22
C ASP A 155 28.66 -9.53 -4.93
N SER A 156 28.31 -9.96 -3.72
CA SER A 156 28.49 -11.30 -3.17
C SER A 156 27.27 -11.70 -2.33
N ALA A 157 27.17 -12.98 -1.97
CA ALA A 157 26.01 -13.54 -1.29
C ALA A 157 25.64 -12.77 -0.01
N VAL A 158 24.39 -12.32 0.11
CA VAL A 158 23.87 -11.66 1.32
C VAL A 158 23.79 -12.69 2.44
N ARG A 159 24.48 -12.46 3.57
CA ARG A 159 24.56 -13.43 4.68
C ARG A 159 23.77 -12.99 5.91
N ALA A 160 23.79 -11.70 6.22
CA ALA A 160 23.06 -11.15 7.37
C ALA A 160 22.28 -9.89 6.97
N MET A 161 21.10 -9.73 7.55
CA MET A 161 20.22 -8.56 7.41
C MET A 161 19.46 -8.36 8.71
N ILE A 162 19.39 -7.11 9.19
CA ILE A 162 18.61 -6.74 10.38
C ILE A 162 18.16 -5.27 10.30
N TRP A 163 16.96 -4.98 10.82
CA TRP A 163 16.46 -3.62 11.02
C TRP A 163 16.89 -3.07 12.38
N SER A 164 17.12 -1.76 12.45
CA SER A 164 17.24 -1.04 13.72
C SER A 164 15.88 -1.03 14.44
N HIS A 165 15.89 -0.94 15.77
CA HIS A 165 14.68 -0.88 16.60
C HIS A 165 13.90 0.44 16.49
N ASN A 166 14.38 1.40 15.68
CA ASN A 166 13.65 2.62 15.33
C ASN A 166 13.07 2.58 13.90
N ASP A 167 13.11 1.42 13.25
CA ASP A 167 12.49 1.09 11.95
C ASP A 167 12.94 1.91 10.73
N GLN A 168 13.81 2.90 10.91
CA GLN A 168 14.31 3.79 9.86
C GLN A 168 15.45 3.19 9.03
N TRP A 169 16.24 2.28 9.61
CA TRP A 169 17.49 1.80 9.03
C TRP A 169 17.54 0.28 8.98
N MET A 170 18.11 -0.25 7.90
CA MET A 170 18.45 -1.66 7.76
C MET A 170 19.96 -1.78 7.50
N VAL A 171 20.61 -2.66 8.26
CA VAL A 171 22.04 -2.98 8.07
C VAL A 171 22.12 -4.39 7.50
N THR A 172 22.89 -4.55 6.44
CA THR A 172 23.07 -5.84 5.75
C THR A 172 24.55 -6.10 5.50
N ALA A 173 24.94 -7.37 5.49
CA ALA A 173 26.31 -7.80 5.29
C ALA A 173 26.41 -9.01 4.37
N ASP A 174 27.52 -9.08 3.63
CA ASP A 174 27.75 -10.07 2.58
C ASP A 174 28.77 -11.15 2.98
N HIS A 175 29.14 -11.95 1.99
CA HIS A 175 30.12 -13.02 2.13
C HIS A 175 31.58 -12.54 2.03
N ASN A 176 31.85 -11.31 1.58
CA ASN A 176 33.20 -10.74 1.47
C ASN A 176 33.55 -9.83 2.67
N GLY A 177 32.63 -9.68 3.63
CA GLY A 177 32.80 -8.92 4.86
C GLY A 177 32.45 -7.43 4.74
N PHE A 178 31.77 -7.02 3.67
CA PHE A 178 31.21 -5.68 3.52
C PHE A 178 29.91 -5.52 4.29
N ILE A 179 29.71 -4.31 4.81
CA ILE A 179 28.47 -3.88 5.46
C ILE A 179 27.91 -2.69 4.69
N LYS A 180 26.62 -2.75 4.38
CA LYS A 180 25.88 -1.71 3.66
C LYS A 180 24.70 -1.20 4.49
N TYR A 181 24.53 0.12 4.51
CA TYR A 181 23.52 0.84 5.29
C TYR A 181 22.39 1.28 4.36
N TRP A 182 21.17 0.87 4.70
CA TRP A 182 19.98 1.07 3.89
C TRP A 182 18.94 1.89 4.64
N GLN A 183 18.31 2.83 3.95
CA GLN A 183 17.07 3.46 4.42
C GLN A 183 15.86 2.56 4.16
N SER A 184 14.72 2.87 4.79
CA SER A 184 13.44 2.17 4.58
C SER A 184 12.96 2.13 3.12
N ASN A 185 13.38 3.09 2.30
CA ASN A 185 13.15 3.15 0.85
C ASN A 185 14.08 2.25 0.00
N MET A 186 14.93 1.42 0.62
CA MET A 186 15.98 0.62 -0.03
C MET A 186 17.07 1.44 -0.74
N ASN A 187 17.30 2.70 -0.37
CA ASN A 187 18.47 3.45 -0.81
C ASN A 187 19.71 3.08 0.04
N ASN A 188 20.84 2.80 -0.62
CA ASN A 188 22.13 2.56 0.03
C ASN A 188 22.87 3.87 0.25
N ILE A 189 23.31 4.13 1.48
CA ILE A 189 23.97 5.39 1.86
C ILE A 189 25.46 5.21 2.12
N LYS A 190 25.87 4.07 2.68
CA LYS A 190 27.25 3.87 3.11
C LYS A 190 27.63 2.40 3.04
N VAL A 191 28.82 2.16 2.50
CA VAL A 191 29.45 0.86 2.32
C VAL A 191 30.84 0.92 2.95
N TYR A 192 31.23 -0.09 3.71
CA TYR A 192 32.61 -0.30 4.12
C TYR A 192 32.90 -1.78 4.38
N GLN A 193 34.17 -2.18 4.27
CA GLN A 193 34.59 -3.52 4.64
C GLN A 193 34.84 -3.59 6.14
N ALA A 194 34.05 -4.40 6.84
CA ALA A 194 34.12 -4.59 8.28
C ALA A 194 35.01 -5.78 8.66
N HIS A 195 34.94 -6.85 7.88
CA HIS A 195 35.72 -8.06 8.06
C HIS A 195 36.39 -8.46 6.73
N LYS A 196 37.44 -9.28 6.81
CA LYS A 196 38.06 -9.89 5.62
C LYS A 196 37.31 -11.13 5.15
N GLU A 197 36.58 -11.76 6.07
CA GLU A 197 35.82 -12.98 5.89
C GLU A 197 34.32 -12.71 6.05
N SER A 198 33.50 -13.65 5.60
CA SER A 198 32.05 -13.50 5.57
C SER A 198 31.42 -13.16 6.93
N VAL A 199 30.45 -12.24 6.93
CA VAL A 199 29.71 -11.84 8.14
C VAL A 199 28.43 -12.65 8.23
N ARG A 200 28.32 -13.52 9.23
CA ARG A 200 27.21 -14.47 9.40
C ARG A 200 26.09 -13.95 10.29
N GLY A 201 26.42 -13.08 11.24
CA GLY A 201 25.46 -12.52 12.19
C GLY A 201 25.56 -11.00 12.31
N LEU A 202 24.41 -10.36 12.51
CA LEU A 202 24.24 -8.94 12.83
C LEU A 202 23.20 -8.83 13.95
N SER A 203 23.47 -8.00 14.96
CA SER A 203 22.46 -7.64 15.97
C SER A 203 22.68 -6.22 16.51
N PHE A 204 21.59 -5.48 16.71
CA PHE A 204 21.62 -4.09 17.18
C PHE A 204 21.66 -4.01 18.71
N CYS A 205 22.37 -3.01 19.24
CA CYS A 205 22.23 -2.62 20.64
C CYS A 205 20.81 -2.04 20.85
N PRO A 206 20.15 -2.26 22.01
CA PRO A 206 18.81 -1.75 22.29
C PRO A 206 18.62 -0.24 22.10
N SER A 207 19.69 0.56 22.21
CA SER A 207 19.68 2.01 21.98
C SER A 207 19.87 2.43 20.51
N ASN A 208 20.04 1.49 19.59
CA ASN A 208 20.43 1.67 18.18
C ASN A 208 21.77 2.40 17.93
N ALA A 209 22.44 2.93 18.95
CA ALA A 209 23.70 3.66 18.81
C ALA A 209 24.87 2.78 18.31
N LYS A 210 24.78 1.46 18.49
CA LYS A 210 25.81 0.48 18.17
C LYS A 210 25.19 -0.80 17.63
N PHE A 211 25.97 -1.59 16.93
CA PHE A 211 25.61 -2.96 16.53
C PHE A 211 26.82 -3.88 16.56
N ALA A 212 26.57 -5.19 16.64
CA ALA A 212 27.57 -6.23 16.65
C ALA A 212 27.53 -7.06 15.36
N THR A 213 28.70 -7.46 14.88
CA THR A 213 28.91 -8.31 13.70
C THR A 213 29.64 -9.59 14.11
N ALA A 214 29.22 -10.75 13.59
CA ALA A 214 29.95 -12.02 13.73
C ALA A 214 30.47 -12.49 12.38
N SER A 215 31.72 -12.92 12.32
CA SER A 215 32.38 -13.33 11.08
C SER A 215 33.06 -14.70 11.19
N ASP A 216 33.27 -15.31 10.03
CA ASP A 216 34.09 -16.50 9.87
C ASP A 216 35.58 -16.25 10.23
N ASP A 217 36.02 -14.98 10.40
CA ASP A 217 37.36 -14.63 10.92
C ASP A 217 37.59 -14.94 12.42
N GLY A 218 36.60 -15.55 13.10
CA GLY A 218 36.68 -15.93 14.51
C GLY A 218 36.46 -14.76 15.49
N THR A 219 36.15 -13.55 14.99
CA THR A 219 35.90 -12.37 15.81
C THR A 219 34.43 -11.94 15.80
N VAL A 220 34.01 -11.34 16.91
CA VAL A 220 32.82 -10.48 16.94
C VAL A 220 33.29 -9.05 17.06
N ARG A 221 32.72 -8.11 16.30
CA ARG A 221 33.12 -6.70 16.35
C ARG A 221 31.93 -5.81 16.67
N ILE A 222 32.19 -4.72 17.38
CA ILE A 222 31.20 -3.73 17.76
C ILE A 222 31.49 -2.45 16.99
N TYR A 223 30.47 -1.94 16.30
CA TYR A 223 30.54 -0.71 15.51
C TYR A 223 29.66 0.38 16.12
N ASP A 224 30.19 1.61 16.17
CA ASP A 224 29.39 2.81 16.34
C ASP A 224 28.56 3.02 15.06
N PHE A 225 27.24 3.06 15.19
CA PHE A 225 26.33 3.16 14.05
C PHE A 225 26.49 4.49 13.30
N VAL A 226 26.64 5.61 14.01
CA VAL A 226 26.67 6.96 13.42
C VAL A 226 28.03 7.25 12.79
N ARG A 227 29.11 6.88 13.48
CA ARG A 227 30.48 7.09 12.96
C ARG A 227 30.85 6.06 11.90
N CYS A 228 30.21 4.89 11.92
CA CYS A 228 30.58 3.70 11.16
C CYS A 228 32.04 3.30 11.41
N HIS A 229 32.45 3.37 12.67
CA HIS A 229 33.80 3.07 13.11
C HIS A 229 33.79 1.84 14.01
N GLU A 230 34.82 1.00 13.89
CA GLU A 230 35.03 -0.15 14.75
C GLU A 230 35.43 0.34 16.15
N GLU A 231 34.61 0.07 17.16
CA GLU A 231 34.90 0.48 18.53
C GLU A 231 35.68 -0.60 19.29
N ARG A 232 35.33 -1.88 19.08
CA ARG A 232 35.93 -3.03 19.76
C ARG A 232 35.95 -4.28 18.88
N ILE A 233 37.02 -5.07 19.00
CA ILE A 233 37.10 -6.45 18.55
C ILE A 233 37.03 -7.38 19.77
N LEU A 234 36.01 -8.21 19.83
CA LEU A 234 35.87 -9.29 20.79
C LEU A 234 36.62 -10.51 20.25
N ARG A 235 37.82 -10.76 20.81
CA ARG A 235 38.68 -11.89 20.44
C ARG A 235 38.58 -12.98 21.49
N GLY A 236 38.45 -14.23 21.05
CA GLY A 236 38.57 -15.37 21.95
C GLY A 236 37.76 -16.61 21.59
N HIS A 237 37.03 -16.68 20.48
CA HIS A 237 36.63 -17.99 19.93
C HIS A 237 37.83 -18.60 19.17
N GLY A 238 37.96 -19.93 19.18
CA GLY A 238 39.03 -20.64 18.47
C GLY A 238 38.75 -20.89 16.98
N ALA A 239 37.53 -20.62 16.51
CA ALA A 239 37.09 -20.84 15.13
C ALA A 239 35.94 -19.89 14.74
N ASP A 240 35.50 -19.99 13.49
CA ASP A 240 34.43 -19.20 12.84
C ASP A 240 33.26 -18.86 13.80
N VAL A 241 32.80 -17.60 13.83
CA VAL A 241 31.60 -17.20 14.59
C VAL A 241 30.41 -17.12 13.65
N LYS A 242 29.43 -18.01 13.83
CA LYS A 242 28.29 -18.17 12.91
C LYS A 242 27.09 -17.32 13.29
N CYS A 243 26.92 -16.96 14.56
CA CYS A 243 25.81 -16.14 15.00
C CYS A 243 26.21 -15.21 16.16
N VAL A 244 25.53 -14.07 16.25
CA VAL A 244 25.61 -13.13 17.38
C VAL A 244 24.23 -12.56 17.62
N ASP A 245 23.89 -12.36 18.90
CA ASP A 245 22.71 -11.60 19.29
C ASP A 245 22.97 -10.73 20.52
N TRP A 246 22.51 -9.48 20.46
CA TRP A 246 22.60 -8.51 21.54
C TRP A 246 21.39 -8.67 22.45
N HIS A 247 21.62 -8.65 23.76
CA HIS A 247 20.55 -8.81 24.74
C HIS A 247 19.58 -7.60 24.72
N PRO A 248 18.24 -7.79 24.75
CA PRO A 248 17.25 -6.72 24.51
C PRO A 248 17.20 -5.58 25.55
N GLN A 249 17.65 -5.80 26.79
CA GLN A 249 17.65 -4.77 27.85
C GLN A 249 19.02 -4.47 28.48
N LYS A 250 19.95 -5.43 28.49
CA LYS A 250 21.24 -5.37 29.18
C LYS A 250 22.36 -5.16 28.17
N SER A 251 23.44 -4.49 28.58
CA SER A 251 24.69 -4.44 27.81
C SER A 251 25.40 -5.80 27.87
N LEU A 252 24.91 -6.77 27.10
CA LEU A 252 25.42 -8.14 27.03
C LEU A 252 25.27 -8.65 25.59
N ILE A 253 26.32 -9.26 25.05
CA ILE A 253 26.29 -9.92 23.74
C ILE A 253 26.49 -11.42 23.92
N ALA A 254 25.74 -12.23 23.18
CA ALA A 254 25.97 -13.67 23.06
C ALA A 254 26.41 -14.02 21.63
N SER A 255 27.42 -14.88 21.49
CA SER A 255 27.90 -15.33 20.17
C SER A 255 28.07 -16.85 20.13
N GLY A 256 27.69 -17.45 19.00
CA GLY A 256 27.81 -18.88 18.73
C GLY A 256 28.87 -19.17 17.67
N SER A 257 29.72 -20.16 17.93
CA SER A 257 30.87 -20.52 17.11
C SER A 257 30.78 -21.96 16.56
N LYS A 258 31.64 -22.22 15.57
CA LYS A 258 31.99 -23.54 15.08
C LYS A 258 32.82 -24.37 16.07
N ASP A 259 33.52 -23.70 16.98
CA ASP A 259 34.41 -24.32 17.97
C ASP A 259 33.62 -25.19 18.98
N ALA A 260 33.89 -26.49 19.02
CA ALA A 260 33.26 -27.41 19.97
C ALA A 260 33.79 -27.26 21.41
N GLN A 261 34.98 -26.69 21.61
CA GLN A 261 35.51 -26.38 22.94
C GLN A 261 34.89 -25.09 23.50
N GLN A 262 34.61 -24.10 22.64
CA GLN A 262 34.08 -22.80 23.06
C GLN A 262 32.86 -22.39 22.22
N PRO A 263 31.76 -23.17 22.28
CA PRO A 263 30.66 -23.07 21.32
C PRO A 263 29.82 -21.81 21.50
N ILE A 264 29.67 -21.30 22.73
CA ILE A 264 28.94 -20.07 23.02
C ILE A 264 29.72 -19.21 24.01
N LYS A 265 29.84 -17.91 23.74
CA LYS A 265 30.40 -16.94 24.68
C LYS A 265 29.44 -15.79 24.97
N LEU A 266 29.49 -15.33 26.21
CA LEU A 266 28.85 -14.11 26.68
C LEU A 266 29.91 -13.03 26.86
N TRP A 267 29.65 -11.83 26.34
CA TRP A 267 30.61 -10.71 26.32
C TRP A 267 30.03 -9.46 26.95
N ASP A 268 30.87 -8.73 27.68
CA ASP A 268 30.60 -7.33 28.03
C ASP A 268 31.03 -6.43 26.86
N PRO A 269 30.09 -5.73 26.19
CA PRO A 269 30.40 -4.86 25.06
C PRO A 269 31.21 -3.61 25.44
N ARG A 270 31.27 -3.22 26.72
CA ARG A 270 32.06 -2.05 27.17
C ARG A 270 33.54 -2.40 27.34
N ASN A 271 33.80 -3.47 28.08
CA ASN A 271 35.15 -3.91 28.43
C ASN A 271 35.77 -4.82 27.36
N GLY A 272 34.96 -5.48 26.52
CA GLY A 272 35.41 -6.44 25.52
C GLY A 272 35.72 -7.84 26.09
N ASN A 273 35.57 -8.02 27.40
CA ASN A 273 35.89 -9.27 28.09
C ASN A 273 34.80 -10.34 27.87
N ALA A 274 35.23 -11.59 27.70
CA ALA A 274 34.35 -12.76 27.79
C ALA A 274 33.99 -13.00 29.27
N LEU A 275 32.71 -12.84 29.60
CA LEU A 275 32.17 -13.04 30.95
C LEU A 275 31.98 -14.53 31.28
N ALA A 276 31.54 -15.31 30.30
CA ALA A 276 31.30 -16.75 30.44
C ALA A 276 31.44 -17.48 29.09
N THR A 277 31.84 -18.74 29.15
CA THR A 277 31.78 -19.68 28.02
C THR A 277 30.79 -20.80 28.38
N VAL A 278 29.76 -20.98 27.56
CA VAL A 278 28.64 -21.90 27.82
C VAL A 278 28.80 -23.11 26.91
N HIS A 279 29.07 -24.27 27.50
CA HIS A 279 29.38 -25.52 26.79
C HIS A 279 28.10 -26.27 26.41
N ALA A 280 27.21 -25.59 25.67
CA ALA A 280 25.86 -26.05 25.38
C ALA A 280 25.79 -27.25 24.40
N HIS A 281 26.64 -27.22 23.39
CA HIS A 281 26.58 -28.09 22.21
C HIS A 281 27.94 -28.72 21.91
N LYS A 282 27.95 -29.90 21.28
CA LYS A 282 29.17 -30.61 20.87
C LYS A 282 29.60 -30.33 19.43
N ASN A 283 28.79 -29.56 18.70
CA ASN A 283 28.96 -29.25 17.29
C ASN A 283 28.60 -27.76 17.06
N THR A 284 28.76 -27.27 15.83
CA THR A 284 28.67 -25.83 15.52
C THR A 284 27.30 -25.25 15.88
N VAL A 285 27.30 -24.13 16.61
CA VAL A 285 26.08 -23.37 16.91
C VAL A 285 25.70 -22.55 15.67
N MET A 286 24.60 -22.93 15.02
CA MET A 286 24.17 -22.36 13.74
C MET A 286 23.46 -21.01 13.92
N GLN A 287 22.55 -20.95 14.89
CA GLN A 287 21.75 -19.76 15.19
C GLN A 287 21.52 -19.67 16.70
N LEU A 288 21.46 -18.44 17.20
CA LEU A 288 21.28 -18.11 18.60
C LEU A 288 20.40 -16.86 18.67
N GLN A 289 19.48 -16.79 19.64
CA GLN A 289 18.58 -15.64 19.78
C GLN A 289 18.13 -15.46 21.24
N TRP A 290 18.21 -14.23 21.74
CA TRP A 290 17.60 -13.84 23.01
C TRP A 290 16.08 -13.76 22.88
N ASN A 291 15.37 -14.22 23.90
CA ASN A 291 13.95 -13.94 24.04
C ASN A 291 13.75 -12.47 24.48
N LYS A 292 12.64 -11.85 24.07
CA LYS A 292 12.26 -10.48 24.43
C LYS A 292 12.18 -10.24 25.95
N ASN A 293 11.99 -11.30 26.73
CA ASN A 293 11.97 -11.25 28.19
C ASN A 293 13.34 -10.94 28.84
N GLY A 294 14.46 -11.01 28.10
CA GLY A 294 15.80 -10.74 28.64
C GLY A 294 16.30 -11.75 29.68
N ASN A 295 15.70 -12.94 29.73
CA ASN A 295 16.09 -14.03 30.63
C ASN A 295 16.42 -15.31 29.86
N TRP A 296 15.75 -15.62 28.75
CA TRP A 296 15.99 -16.86 28.00
C TRP A 296 16.87 -16.66 26.77
N LEU A 297 17.82 -17.58 26.59
CA LEU A 297 18.68 -17.69 25.43
C LEU A 297 18.36 -18.99 24.68
N LEU A 298 17.91 -18.88 23.43
CA LEU A 298 17.66 -20.02 22.54
C LEU A 298 18.89 -20.29 21.69
N THR A 299 19.29 -21.56 21.58
CA THR A 299 20.46 -22.02 20.82
C THR A 299 20.07 -23.17 19.89
N ALA A 300 20.50 -23.10 18.63
CA ALA A 300 20.26 -24.12 17.60
C ALA A 300 21.60 -24.60 17.00
N SER A 301 21.76 -25.90 16.82
CA SER A 301 23.05 -26.51 16.54
C SER A 301 23.00 -27.67 15.53
N LYS A 302 24.16 -27.93 14.92
CA LYS A 302 24.41 -29.12 14.09
C LYS A 302 24.36 -30.45 14.86
N ASP A 303 24.22 -30.46 16.18
CA ASP A 303 23.96 -31.69 16.95
C ASP A 303 22.47 -32.11 16.98
N HIS A 304 21.64 -31.48 16.12
CA HIS A 304 20.20 -31.72 15.94
C HIS A 304 19.33 -31.24 17.12
N LEU A 305 19.95 -30.66 18.16
CA LEU A 305 19.26 -30.17 19.35
C LEU A 305 19.00 -28.67 19.27
N LEU A 306 17.87 -28.26 19.86
CA LEU A 306 17.72 -26.89 20.35
C LEU A 306 17.75 -26.90 21.88
N LYS A 307 18.33 -25.86 22.48
CA LYS A 307 18.35 -25.70 23.94
C LYS A 307 17.93 -24.29 24.33
N ILE A 308 17.29 -24.17 25.49
CA ILE A 308 17.04 -22.90 26.17
C ILE A 308 17.88 -22.84 27.43
N TYR A 309 18.54 -21.72 27.67
CA TYR A 309 19.24 -21.38 28.91
C TYR A 309 18.59 -20.19 29.59
N ASP A 310 18.56 -20.19 30.93
CA ASP A 310 18.17 -19.02 31.72
C ASP A 310 19.43 -18.26 32.13
N LEU A 311 19.49 -16.96 31.81
CA LEU A 311 20.59 -16.06 32.14
C LEU A 311 20.93 -16.03 33.64
N ARG A 312 19.96 -16.34 34.50
CA ARG A 312 20.15 -16.44 35.97
C ARG A 312 20.86 -17.72 36.39
N ASN A 313 20.79 -18.78 35.57
CA ASN A 313 21.45 -20.07 35.81
C ASN A 313 21.99 -20.69 34.51
N MET A 314 23.08 -20.12 33.99
CA MET A 314 23.73 -20.60 32.75
C MET A 314 24.51 -21.93 32.94
N LYS A 315 24.52 -22.55 34.13
CA LYS A 315 25.26 -23.80 34.38
C LYS A 315 24.55 -25.04 33.82
N GLN A 316 23.23 -24.97 33.64
CA GLN A 316 22.40 -26.05 33.14
C GLN A 316 21.41 -25.48 32.12
N GLU A 317 21.11 -26.25 31.07
CA GLU A 317 19.95 -25.97 30.22
C GLU A 317 18.64 -25.99 31.02
N LEU A 318 17.75 -25.05 30.72
CA LEU A 318 16.39 -25.03 31.23
C LEU A 318 15.52 -26.07 30.50
N GLN A 319 15.74 -26.25 29.19
CA GLN A 319 15.05 -27.27 28.39
C GLN A 319 15.84 -27.65 27.14
N VAL A 320 15.72 -28.91 26.71
CA VAL A 320 16.25 -29.43 25.43
C VAL A 320 15.08 -29.90 24.57
N PHE A 321 15.07 -29.51 23.30
CA PHE A 321 14.07 -29.92 22.30
C PHE A 321 14.71 -30.89 21.31
N LYS A 322 14.01 -32.00 21.04
CA LYS A 322 14.45 -33.09 20.17
C LYS A 322 13.34 -33.38 19.16
N GLY A 323 13.61 -33.24 17.87
CA GLY A 323 12.61 -33.50 16.83
C GLY A 323 13.15 -33.44 15.39
N HIS A 324 14.13 -32.57 15.11
CA HIS A 324 14.80 -32.57 13.81
C HIS A 324 15.57 -33.88 13.59
N LYS A 325 15.44 -34.46 12.38
CA LYS A 325 16.16 -35.68 11.98
C LYS A 325 17.62 -35.38 11.59
N LYS A 326 17.89 -34.15 11.20
CA LYS A 326 19.22 -33.61 10.84
C LYS A 326 19.53 -32.34 11.65
N GLU A 327 20.61 -31.67 11.30
CA GLU A 327 21.07 -30.40 11.89
C GLU A 327 19.94 -29.37 12.04
N ALA A 328 19.87 -28.71 13.21
CA ALA A 328 19.00 -27.56 13.42
C ALA A 328 19.72 -26.29 12.94
N THR A 329 19.14 -25.58 11.99
CA THR A 329 19.84 -24.58 11.17
C THR A 329 19.43 -23.15 11.49
N ALA A 330 18.14 -22.92 11.73
CA ALA A 330 17.58 -21.63 12.07
C ALA A 330 16.55 -21.78 13.20
N CYS A 331 16.44 -20.76 14.04
CA CYS A 331 15.40 -20.63 15.05
C CYS A 331 14.90 -19.18 15.08
N SER A 332 13.63 -18.98 15.40
CA SER A 332 13.05 -17.64 15.56
C SER A 332 11.91 -17.62 16.57
N TRP A 333 12.07 -16.82 17.63
CA TRP A 333 11.01 -16.52 18.60
C TRP A 333 9.80 -15.84 17.93
N ASN A 334 8.59 -16.19 18.36
CA ASN A 334 7.39 -15.48 17.93
C ASN A 334 7.41 -14.04 18.51
N PRO A 335 7.05 -13.01 17.73
CA PRO A 335 7.17 -11.62 18.17
C PRO A 335 6.15 -11.21 19.26
N ILE A 336 5.09 -12.00 19.47
CA ILE A 336 3.99 -11.71 20.41
C ILE A 336 3.98 -12.69 21.60
N HIS A 337 4.13 -13.99 21.36
CA HIS A 337 4.06 -15.02 22.40
C HIS A 337 5.46 -15.40 22.91
N GLU A 338 5.77 -15.01 24.14
CA GLU A 338 7.06 -15.25 24.81
C GLU A 338 7.53 -16.71 24.81
N ASN A 339 6.60 -17.67 24.91
CA ASN A 339 6.93 -19.09 25.02
C ASN A 339 7.00 -19.81 23.67
N LEU A 340 6.55 -19.21 22.57
CA LEU A 340 6.42 -19.86 21.27
C LEU A 340 7.60 -19.52 20.35
N PHE A 341 8.23 -20.52 19.75
CA PHE A 341 9.22 -20.32 18.70
C PHE A 341 9.09 -21.35 17.57
N ALA A 342 9.66 -21.01 16.41
CA ALA A 342 9.81 -21.92 15.29
C ALA A 342 11.29 -22.29 15.11
N SER A 343 11.56 -23.53 14.69
CA SER A 343 12.88 -24.00 14.27
C SER A 343 12.82 -24.67 12.90
N ALA A 344 13.94 -24.66 12.19
CA ALA A 344 14.08 -25.28 10.89
C ALA A 344 15.30 -26.21 10.83
N GLY A 345 15.18 -27.29 10.04
CA GLY A 345 16.20 -28.31 9.86
C GLY A 345 16.88 -28.27 8.48
N SER A 346 18.04 -28.90 8.40
CA SER A 346 18.74 -29.11 7.10
C SER A 346 18.09 -30.17 6.21
N ASP A 347 17.13 -30.92 6.74
CA ASP A 347 16.21 -31.81 6.01
C ASP A 347 15.03 -31.07 5.36
N GLY A 348 14.90 -29.75 5.56
CA GLY A 348 13.77 -28.97 5.06
C GLY A 348 12.53 -29.01 5.97
N SER A 349 12.66 -29.57 7.18
CA SER A 349 11.58 -29.58 8.18
C SER A 349 11.41 -28.23 8.90
N ILE A 350 10.17 -27.89 9.26
CA ILE A 350 9.85 -26.78 10.18
C ILE A 350 9.09 -27.35 11.38
N PHE A 351 9.50 -27.00 12.59
CA PHE A 351 8.84 -27.37 13.84
C PHE A 351 8.46 -26.14 14.65
N TYR A 352 7.35 -26.23 15.38
CA TYR A 352 6.88 -25.24 16.34
C TYR A 352 6.98 -25.80 17.75
N TRP A 353 7.56 -25.02 18.66
CA TRP A 353 7.86 -25.43 20.03
C TRP A 353 7.30 -24.45 21.04
N MET A 354 6.94 -24.95 22.21
CA MET A 354 6.54 -24.12 23.35
C MET A 354 7.43 -24.41 24.55
N ALA A 355 8.03 -23.36 25.11
CA ALA A 355 8.79 -23.47 26.35
C ALA A 355 7.91 -24.05 27.48
N GLY A 356 8.42 -25.09 28.14
CA GLY A 356 7.70 -25.89 29.13
C GLY A 356 6.94 -27.11 28.58
N GLN A 357 6.89 -27.34 27.26
CA GLN A 357 6.31 -28.54 26.66
C GLN A 357 7.40 -29.43 26.05
N GLU A 358 7.42 -30.73 26.37
CA GLU A 358 8.45 -31.67 25.91
C GLU A 358 8.32 -32.03 24.42
N ARG A 359 7.10 -32.01 23.88
CA ARG A 359 6.80 -32.35 22.48
C ARG A 359 6.62 -31.09 21.63
N GLU A 360 6.84 -31.25 20.33
CA GLU A 360 6.49 -30.26 19.34
C GLU A 360 4.98 -29.97 19.33
N VAL A 361 4.65 -28.71 19.08
CA VAL A 361 3.27 -28.19 19.02
C VAL A 361 2.68 -28.41 17.62
N GLY A 362 3.54 -28.40 16.61
CA GLY A 362 3.19 -28.67 15.22
C GLY A 362 4.45 -28.88 14.40
N SER A 363 4.38 -29.73 13.38
CA SER A 363 5.52 -30.10 12.54
C SER A 363 5.13 -30.15 11.07
N MET A 364 6.05 -29.74 10.20
CA MET A 364 5.95 -29.83 8.75
C MET A 364 7.23 -30.48 8.25
N ALA A 365 7.21 -31.81 8.09
CA ALA A 365 8.41 -32.60 7.82
C ALA A 365 9.01 -32.31 6.43
N GLU A 366 8.17 -32.03 5.42
CA GLU A 366 8.58 -31.75 4.03
C GLU A 366 8.33 -30.28 3.65
N ALA A 367 8.53 -29.33 4.57
CA ALA A 367 8.23 -27.93 4.30
C ALA A 367 9.04 -27.37 3.12
N HIS A 368 10.29 -27.80 2.94
CA HIS A 368 11.16 -27.48 1.81
C HIS A 368 11.88 -28.73 1.27
N GLU A 369 12.35 -28.68 0.02
CA GLU A 369 13.11 -29.79 -0.60
C GLU A 369 14.60 -29.77 -0.20
N GLY A 370 15.05 -28.70 0.46
CA GLY A 370 16.42 -28.53 0.90
C GLY A 370 16.54 -27.68 2.17
N MET A 371 17.79 -27.58 2.65
CA MET A 371 18.18 -26.88 3.87
C MET A 371 17.59 -25.46 3.96
N ILE A 372 16.82 -25.21 5.03
CA ILE A 372 16.30 -23.90 5.35
C ILE A 372 17.40 -23.11 6.06
N TRP A 373 17.72 -21.91 5.57
CA TRP A 373 18.77 -21.07 6.15
C TRP A 373 18.24 -20.05 7.16
N THR A 374 16.95 -19.73 7.09
CA THR A 374 16.39 -18.55 7.76
C THR A 374 14.88 -18.70 7.94
N LEU A 375 14.41 -18.26 9.11
CA LEU A 375 12.99 -18.12 9.45
C LEU A 375 12.74 -16.68 9.86
N SER A 376 11.62 -16.09 9.43
CA SER A 376 11.23 -14.73 9.81
C SER A 376 9.73 -14.63 10.03
N TRP A 377 9.33 -14.33 11.26
CA TRP A 377 7.94 -14.05 11.61
C TRP A 377 7.55 -12.66 11.12
N HIS A 378 6.34 -12.54 10.58
CA HIS A 378 5.71 -11.23 10.36
C HIS A 378 5.53 -10.52 11.72
N PRO A 379 5.71 -9.20 11.85
CA PRO A 379 5.65 -8.46 13.13
C PRO A 379 4.43 -8.78 14.00
N LEU A 380 3.25 -8.91 13.38
CA LEU A 380 1.98 -9.30 14.02
C LEU A 380 1.84 -10.80 14.40
N GLY A 381 2.86 -11.63 14.17
CA GLY A 381 2.93 -13.04 14.59
C GLY A 381 1.98 -14.03 13.91
N HIS A 382 1.37 -13.69 12.77
CA HIS A 382 0.34 -14.50 12.10
C HIS A 382 0.77 -15.18 10.78
N ILE A 383 1.96 -14.83 10.27
CA ILE A 383 2.65 -15.43 9.12
C ILE A 383 4.08 -15.76 9.52
N LEU A 384 4.57 -16.91 9.09
CA LEU A 384 6.00 -17.26 9.06
C LEU A 384 6.48 -17.30 7.61
N ALA A 385 7.64 -16.71 7.32
CA ALA A 385 8.35 -16.86 6.06
C ALA A 385 9.61 -17.70 6.26
N SER A 386 9.85 -18.66 5.36
CA SER A 386 11.04 -19.52 5.34
C SER A 386 11.80 -19.36 4.02
N GLY A 387 13.13 -19.20 4.12
CA GLY A 387 14.04 -19.13 2.97
C GLY A 387 14.96 -20.35 2.94
N SER A 388 15.05 -21.01 1.79
CA SER A 388 15.76 -22.29 1.64
C SER A 388 16.79 -22.28 0.50
N ASN A 389 17.66 -23.29 0.56
CA ASN A 389 18.56 -23.68 -0.51
C ASN A 389 17.83 -24.16 -1.78
N ASP A 390 16.55 -24.52 -1.70
CA ASP A 390 15.69 -24.91 -2.85
C ASP A 390 15.26 -23.73 -3.76
N HIS A 391 15.90 -22.57 -3.59
CA HIS A 391 15.67 -21.32 -4.32
C HIS A 391 14.27 -20.71 -4.12
N SER A 392 13.53 -21.16 -3.10
CA SER A 392 12.18 -20.67 -2.82
C SER A 392 12.04 -20.03 -1.44
N THR A 393 11.19 -19.01 -1.40
CA THR A 393 10.61 -18.46 -0.17
C THR A 393 9.21 -19.06 -0.03
N LYS A 394 8.91 -19.72 1.09
CA LYS A 394 7.56 -20.22 1.39
C LYS A 394 6.93 -19.42 2.51
N PHE A 395 5.63 -19.22 2.39
CA PHE A 395 4.81 -18.46 3.33
C PHE A 395 3.78 -19.37 3.98
N TRP A 396 3.72 -19.32 5.30
CA TRP A 396 2.88 -20.17 6.14
C TRP A 396 2.03 -19.28 7.05
N SER A 397 0.75 -19.61 7.25
CA SER A 397 -0.14 -18.87 8.15
C SER A 397 -0.73 -19.75 9.24
N ARG A 398 -1.21 -19.11 10.31
CA ARG A 398 -2.11 -19.74 11.26
C ARG A 398 -3.38 -20.24 10.58
N ASN A 399 -3.91 -21.36 11.08
CA ASN A 399 -5.17 -21.92 10.62
C ASN A 399 -6.34 -21.01 11.05
N ARG A 400 -7.36 -20.94 10.20
CA ARG A 400 -8.63 -20.29 10.51
C ARG A 400 -9.60 -21.33 11.11
N PRO A 401 -10.60 -20.89 11.90
CA PRO A 401 -11.74 -21.73 12.27
C PRO A 401 -12.31 -22.44 11.04
N GLY A 402 -12.57 -23.75 11.16
CA GLY A 402 -13.07 -24.61 10.09
C GLY A 402 -12.14 -24.84 8.89
N ASP A 403 -10.85 -24.49 8.97
CA ASP A 403 -9.88 -24.95 7.97
C ASP A 403 -9.63 -26.45 8.11
N LEU A 404 -9.85 -27.19 7.02
CA LEU A 404 -9.45 -28.60 6.92
C LEU A 404 -7.94 -28.67 6.72
N MET A 405 -7.24 -29.42 7.57
CA MET A 405 -5.78 -29.68 7.50
C MET A 405 -5.39 -30.62 6.34
N ARG A 406 -6.12 -30.56 5.22
CA ARG A 406 -5.90 -31.34 3.99
C ARG A 406 -5.08 -30.52 2.99
N ASP A 407 -3.82 -30.24 3.32
CA ASP A 407 -2.82 -29.80 2.33
C ASP A 407 -1.65 -30.78 2.28
N LYS A 408 -0.85 -30.74 1.20
CA LYS A 408 0.27 -31.68 0.96
C LYS A 408 1.21 -31.79 2.17
N TYR A 409 1.37 -30.71 2.94
CA TYR A 409 2.34 -30.61 4.02
C TYR A 409 1.77 -31.05 5.38
N ASN A 410 0.44 -31.08 5.53
CA ASN A 410 -0.26 -31.49 6.75
C ASN A 410 -0.88 -32.90 6.69
N LEU A 411 -0.82 -33.61 5.55
CA LEU A 411 -1.30 -35.00 5.42
C LEU A 411 -0.85 -35.92 6.56
N ASN A 412 0.41 -35.80 6.99
CA ASN A 412 1.01 -36.61 8.06
C ASN A 412 0.56 -36.23 9.49
N THR A 413 -0.28 -35.20 9.64
CA THR A 413 -0.84 -34.75 10.93
C THR A 413 -2.28 -35.20 11.18
N LEU A 414 -2.90 -35.83 10.19
CA LEU A 414 -4.23 -36.42 10.30
C LEU A 414 -4.15 -37.84 10.91
N PRO A 415 -5.20 -38.31 11.62
CA PRO A 415 -5.24 -39.69 12.09
C PRO A 415 -5.11 -40.71 10.95
N ILE A 416 -4.39 -41.80 11.21
CA ILE A 416 -4.24 -42.92 10.28
C ILE A 416 -5.63 -43.47 9.93
N GLY A 417 -5.98 -43.49 8.64
CA GLY A 417 -7.28 -43.98 8.14
C GLY A 417 -8.23 -42.93 7.54
N VAL A 418 -7.80 -41.68 7.34
CA VAL A 418 -8.60 -40.61 6.68
C VAL A 418 -7.98 -40.16 5.35
N SER A 419 -7.26 -41.05 4.67
CA SER A 419 -6.51 -40.77 3.45
C SER A 419 -7.08 -41.53 2.25
N GLU A 420 -7.16 -40.82 1.13
CA GLU A 420 -7.53 -41.29 -0.22
C GLU A 420 -9.05 -41.46 -0.44
N ASP A 421 -9.46 -41.24 -1.69
CA ASP A 421 -10.85 -41.22 -2.20
C ASP A 421 -11.83 -40.21 -1.58
N THR A 422 -11.68 -38.92 -1.91
CA THR A 422 -12.79 -37.93 -2.03
C THR A 422 -12.27 -36.60 -2.63
N ASP A 423 -11.88 -36.64 -3.90
CA ASP A 423 -11.93 -35.45 -4.76
C ASP A 423 -13.09 -35.65 -5.77
N ASP A 424 -13.84 -34.57 -6.03
CA ASP A 424 -14.94 -34.44 -7.02
C ASP A 424 -16.34 -35.07 -6.75
N LEU A 425 -16.72 -35.43 -5.52
CA LEU A 425 -18.14 -35.67 -5.16
C LEU A 425 -18.67 -34.83 -3.97
N GLU A 426 -19.67 -34.01 -4.32
CA GLU A 426 -20.71 -33.29 -3.58
C GLU A 426 -20.55 -32.83 -2.11
N ALA A 427 -20.95 -31.56 -1.91
CA ALA A 427 -21.55 -31.13 -0.66
C ALA A 427 -22.98 -31.70 -0.54
N SER A 428 -23.09 -32.95 -0.10
CA SER A 428 -24.39 -33.57 0.19
C SER A 428 -25.01 -33.01 1.47
N TYR A 429 -26.34 -32.94 1.46
CA TYR A 429 -27.19 -32.26 2.42
C TYR A 429 -26.94 -32.65 3.90
N GLN A 430 -26.68 -31.66 4.76
CA GLN A 430 -26.88 -31.84 6.20
C GLN A 430 -28.38 -31.83 6.51
N VAL A 431 -28.95 -33.03 6.70
CA VAL A 431 -30.34 -33.22 7.14
C VAL A 431 -30.50 -32.68 8.57
N VAL A 432 -31.50 -31.81 8.76
CA VAL A 432 -31.95 -31.41 10.10
C VAL A 432 -32.83 -32.55 10.66
N PRO A 433 -32.51 -33.15 11.82
CA PRO A 433 -33.31 -34.23 12.38
C PRO A 433 -34.76 -33.78 12.65
N GLY A 434 -35.73 -34.47 12.05
CA GLY A 434 -37.16 -34.28 12.32
C GLY A 434 -38.04 -33.78 11.16
N LEU A 435 -37.47 -33.38 10.01
CA LEU A 435 -38.23 -33.11 8.78
C LEU A 435 -37.51 -33.71 7.56
N GLY A 436 -38.02 -34.83 7.06
CA GLY A 436 -37.60 -35.48 5.81
C GLY A 436 -38.75 -36.33 5.26
N LEU A 437 -38.86 -36.42 3.93
CA LEU A 437 -39.86 -37.25 3.24
C LEU A 437 -39.41 -38.71 3.16
N ASP A 438 -40.37 -39.62 3.06
CA ASP A 438 -40.12 -41.06 3.16
C ASP A 438 -39.28 -41.63 2.00
N GLN A 439 -38.33 -42.51 2.36
CA GLN A 439 -37.29 -43.08 1.49
C GLN A 439 -37.83 -43.71 0.20
N SER A 440 -39.03 -44.32 0.25
CA SER A 440 -39.69 -44.94 -0.91
C SER A 440 -39.96 -43.97 -2.07
N THR A 441 -40.04 -42.66 -1.79
CA THR A 441 -40.24 -41.62 -2.81
C THR A 441 -38.93 -41.32 -3.56
N VAL A 442 -37.78 -41.49 -2.91
CA VAL A 442 -36.46 -41.23 -3.49
C VAL A 442 -36.08 -42.35 -4.46
N ASP A 443 -36.37 -43.60 -4.10
CA ASP A 443 -36.04 -44.77 -4.91
C ASP A 443 -36.84 -44.80 -6.23
N GLN A 444 -38.09 -44.31 -6.23
CA GLN A 444 -38.91 -44.16 -7.45
C GLN A 444 -38.39 -43.07 -8.39
N ILE A 445 -37.78 -42.00 -7.87
CA ILE A 445 -37.20 -40.93 -8.70
C ILE A 445 -35.91 -41.41 -9.37
N ASN A 446 -35.09 -42.21 -8.67
CA ASN A 446 -33.84 -42.74 -9.23
C ASN A 446 -34.10 -43.79 -10.32
N GLN A 447 -35.12 -44.65 -10.16
CA GLN A 447 -35.46 -45.65 -11.18
C GLN A 447 -35.93 -45.04 -12.51
N GLY A 448 -36.52 -43.83 -12.49
CA GLY A 448 -36.91 -43.12 -13.71
C GLY A 448 -35.76 -42.45 -14.48
N ILE A 449 -34.53 -42.45 -13.93
CA ILE A 449 -33.37 -41.79 -14.55
C ILE A 449 -32.44 -42.81 -15.25
N GLU A 450 -32.47 -44.09 -14.85
CA GLU A 450 -31.63 -45.13 -15.45
C GLU A 450 -32.18 -45.69 -16.78
N GLU A 451 -33.44 -45.41 -17.14
CA GLU A 451 -34.04 -45.91 -18.39
C GLU A 451 -33.69 -45.05 -19.64
N ASP A 452 -33.42 -43.75 -19.48
CA ASP A 452 -33.15 -42.84 -20.62
C ASP A 452 -31.71 -42.92 -21.17
N ASP A 453 -30.72 -43.31 -20.35
CA ASP A 453 -29.29 -43.35 -20.76
C ASP A 453 -28.93 -44.54 -21.67
N ASN A 454 -29.85 -45.50 -21.85
CA ASN A 454 -29.63 -46.69 -22.68
C ASN A 454 -29.99 -46.50 -24.18
N VAL A 455 -30.61 -45.38 -24.57
CA VAL A 455 -31.14 -45.20 -25.95
C VAL A 455 -30.12 -44.60 -26.94
N MET A 456 -28.95 -44.11 -26.48
CA MET A 456 -27.99 -43.35 -27.30
C MET A 456 -26.67 -44.08 -27.61
N LYS A 457 -26.62 -45.41 -27.56
CA LYS A 457 -25.40 -46.21 -27.84
C LYS A 457 -25.50 -47.27 -28.95
N GLU A 458 -26.50 -47.19 -29.83
CA GLU A 458 -26.60 -48.07 -31.01
C GLU A 458 -26.49 -47.31 -32.35
N ALA A 459 -25.26 -47.03 -32.80
CA ALA A 459 -24.96 -46.83 -34.23
C ALA A 459 -23.47 -47.03 -34.55
N THR A 460 -23.18 -47.72 -35.65
CA THR A 460 -21.85 -47.93 -36.30
C THR A 460 -20.88 -48.94 -35.66
N ASN A 461 -21.10 -50.22 -36.00
CA ASN A 461 -20.12 -51.32 -36.04
C ASN A 461 -19.50 -51.37 -37.50
N PRO A 462 -18.56 -52.28 -37.90
CA PRO A 462 -18.26 -53.62 -37.35
C PRO A 462 -16.76 -54.01 -37.20
N GLY A 463 -16.47 -55.13 -36.51
CA GLY A 463 -15.08 -55.62 -36.39
C GLY A 463 -14.79 -56.97 -35.70
N VAL A 464 -15.72 -57.94 -35.67
CA VAL A 464 -15.54 -59.40 -35.40
C VAL A 464 -14.49 -59.84 -34.34
N ALA A 465 -14.96 -60.39 -33.21
CA ALA A 465 -14.23 -61.38 -32.42
C ALA A 465 -15.18 -62.43 -31.83
N ILE A 466 -14.70 -63.68 -31.66
CA ILE A 466 -15.50 -64.86 -31.29
C ILE A 466 -15.46 -65.07 -29.75
N PRO A 467 -16.54 -65.56 -29.09
CA PRO A 467 -16.57 -65.70 -27.64
C PRO A 467 -15.94 -66.99 -27.12
N GLY A 468 -15.35 -66.92 -25.91
CA GLY A 468 -15.10 -68.08 -25.06
C GLY A 468 -13.72 -68.09 -24.39
N LEU A 469 -13.68 -67.79 -23.09
CA LEU A 469 -13.03 -68.59 -22.03
C LEU A 469 -13.12 -67.87 -20.68
N ASP A 470 -13.52 -68.62 -19.66
CA ASP A 470 -13.83 -68.17 -18.30
C ASP A 470 -12.64 -68.30 -17.32
N PHE A 471 -12.80 -67.59 -16.19
CA PHE A 471 -12.12 -67.63 -14.89
C PHE A 471 -11.22 -68.84 -14.52
N ASP A 472 -10.13 -68.60 -13.78
CA ASP A 472 -10.09 -68.83 -12.32
C ASP A 472 -8.74 -68.45 -11.64
N ASP A 473 -8.79 -68.33 -10.30
CA ASP A 473 -7.76 -67.84 -9.36
C ASP A 473 -6.68 -68.87 -8.92
N ILE A 474 -5.76 -68.41 -8.03
CA ILE A 474 -5.23 -69.08 -6.80
C ILE A 474 -3.68 -69.29 -6.69
N ASN A 475 -3.08 -68.53 -5.73
CA ASN A 475 -1.88 -68.78 -4.88
C ASN A 475 -0.49 -69.07 -5.49
N SER A 476 0.65 -68.85 -4.79
CA SER A 476 1.05 -67.91 -3.72
C SER A 476 2.59 -67.87 -3.61
N ASP A 477 3.14 -66.88 -2.89
CA ASP A 477 4.51 -66.82 -2.35
C ASP A 477 5.72 -66.75 -3.30
N ASN A 478 6.23 -65.54 -3.55
CA ASN A 478 7.53 -65.10 -3.00
C ASN A 478 7.85 -63.60 -3.25
N THR A 479 7.82 -62.85 -2.15
CA THR A 479 8.86 -61.93 -1.64
C THR A 479 9.92 -61.31 -2.58
N GLU A 480 10.11 -59.99 -2.45
CA GLU A 480 11.40 -59.27 -2.66
C GLU A 480 12.07 -59.25 -4.05
N ALA A 481 11.36 -58.74 -5.07
CA ALA A 481 12.02 -58.21 -6.29
C ALA A 481 11.33 -57.02 -7.00
N ALA A 482 10.04 -56.78 -6.77
CA ALA A 482 9.21 -55.95 -7.66
C ALA A 482 9.13 -54.44 -7.35
N ASN A 483 9.67 -53.96 -6.22
CA ASN A 483 9.53 -52.55 -5.81
C ASN A 483 10.58 -51.58 -6.40
N ALA A 484 11.44 -52.02 -7.32
CA ALA A 484 12.52 -51.20 -7.88
C ALA A 484 12.15 -50.41 -9.16
N ASN A 485 11.01 -50.68 -9.80
CA ASN A 485 10.74 -50.22 -11.19
C ASN A 485 9.44 -49.43 -11.42
N MET A 486 8.73 -48.97 -10.38
CA MET A 486 7.50 -48.17 -10.52
C MET A 486 7.62 -46.68 -10.16
N LEU A 487 8.84 -46.13 -10.18
CA LEU A 487 9.11 -44.70 -9.88
C LEU A 487 9.84 -43.97 -11.01
N GLN A 488 9.36 -44.09 -12.26
CA GLN A 488 9.76 -43.16 -13.33
C GLN A 488 8.79 -43.07 -14.54
N LYS A 489 7.61 -42.46 -14.34
CA LYS A 489 6.83 -41.82 -15.43
C LYS A 489 6.41 -40.41 -15.03
N ARG A 490 7.36 -39.46 -15.08
CA ARG A 490 7.07 -38.02 -15.02
C ARG A 490 6.22 -37.62 -16.23
N LYS A 491 4.97 -37.20 -16.00
CA LYS A 491 4.12 -36.58 -17.03
C LYS A 491 4.82 -35.31 -17.56
N GLN A 492 5.16 -35.28 -18.84
CA GLN A 492 5.60 -34.05 -19.50
C GLN A 492 4.40 -33.07 -19.59
N PRO A 493 4.57 -31.77 -19.31
CA PRO A 493 3.48 -30.80 -19.44
C PRO A 493 3.17 -30.54 -20.91
N TYR A 494 1.88 -30.61 -21.26
CA TYR A 494 1.36 -30.38 -22.61
C TYR A 494 1.64 -28.94 -23.10
N VAL A 495 2.44 -28.81 -24.16
CA VAL A 495 2.69 -27.55 -24.87
C VAL A 495 1.58 -27.36 -25.91
N LYS A 496 0.96 -26.17 -25.96
CA LYS A 496 -0.05 -25.85 -26.98
C LYS A 496 0.59 -25.80 -28.38
N PRO A 497 -0.10 -26.26 -29.44
CA PRO A 497 0.35 -26.03 -30.81
C PRO A 497 0.41 -24.54 -31.14
N ILE A 498 1.36 -24.16 -32.01
CA ILE A 498 1.49 -22.81 -32.55
C ILE A 498 0.29 -22.52 -33.48
N PRO A 499 -0.33 -21.33 -33.44
CA PRO A 499 -1.36 -20.95 -34.40
C PRO A 499 -0.85 -21.01 -35.84
N LYS A 500 -1.59 -21.64 -36.75
CA LYS A 500 -1.15 -21.90 -38.14
C LYS A 500 -0.79 -20.62 -38.89
N ASP A 501 -1.42 -19.50 -38.58
CA ASP A 501 -1.17 -18.21 -39.25
C ASP A 501 0.14 -17.56 -38.79
N PHE A 502 0.52 -17.76 -37.53
CA PHE A 502 1.85 -17.38 -37.02
C PHE A 502 2.96 -18.25 -37.64
N GLN A 503 2.68 -19.54 -37.83
CA GLN A 503 3.62 -20.46 -38.49
C GLN A 503 3.83 -20.10 -39.98
N ARG A 504 2.79 -19.63 -40.68
CA ARG A 504 2.89 -19.08 -42.05
C ARG A 504 3.72 -17.79 -42.09
N SER A 505 3.40 -16.82 -41.22
CA SER A 505 4.11 -15.53 -41.16
C SER A 505 5.62 -15.67 -40.87
N TRP A 506 6.03 -16.69 -40.10
CA TRP A 506 7.44 -17.00 -39.86
C TRP A 506 8.11 -17.65 -41.08
N MET A 507 7.41 -18.55 -41.77
CA MET A 507 7.95 -19.22 -42.97
C MET A 507 8.22 -18.25 -44.14
N ASP A 508 7.44 -17.18 -44.28
CA ASP A 508 7.62 -16.20 -45.37
C ASP A 508 8.78 -15.20 -45.14
N ASN A 509 9.29 -15.05 -43.91
CA ASN A 509 10.27 -14.01 -43.56
C ASN A 509 11.55 -14.52 -42.85
N GLY A 510 11.85 -15.81 -42.91
CA GLY A 510 13.08 -16.41 -42.35
C GLY A 510 14.22 -16.52 -43.39
N PRO A 511 15.47 -16.15 -43.06
CA PRO A 511 16.60 -16.23 -44.00
C PRO A 511 16.98 -17.69 -44.33
N ALA A 512 17.28 -17.94 -45.60
CA ALA A 512 17.56 -19.28 -46.12
C ALA A 512 18.89 -19.88 -45.60
N MET A 513 18.85 -21.14 -45.18
CA MET A 513 20.04 -21.92 -44.80
C MET A 513 19.94 -23.34 -45.37
N ASN A 514 20.89 -23.72 -46.22
CA ASN A 514 20.82 -24.93 -47.05
C ASN A 514 21.03 -26.23 -46.26
N GLN A 515 20.28 -27.27 -46.65
CA GLN A 515 20.42 -28.65 -46.18
C GLN A 515 21.51 -29.41 -46.95
N VAL A 516 22.34 -30.16 -46.22
CA VAL A 516 22.79 -31.55 -46.48
C VAL A 516 23.19 -32.11 -45.11
N GLY A 517 22.93 -33.34 -44.65
CA GLY A 517 22.20 -34.51 -45.17
C GLY A 517 22.63 -35.72 -44.31
N LEU A 518 21.69 -36.48 -43.73
CA LEU A 518 22.03 -37.64 -42.87
C LEU A 518 22.61 -38.81 -43.70
N LEU A 519 23.60 -39.56 -43.16
CA LEU A 519 23.43 -40.99 -42.79
C LEU A 519 24.70 -41.73 -42.33
N SER A 520 24.46 -42.74 -41.49
CA SER A 520 25.14 -44.05 -41.38
C SER A 520 26.43 -44.27 -40.56
N HIS A 521 26.35 -45.38 -39.81
CA HIS A 521 27.35 -46.23 -39.16
C HIS A 521 28.85 -46.12 -39.52
N ILE A 522 29.74 -46.39 -38.55
CA ILE A 522 30.41 -47.71 -38.34
C ILE A 522 31.25 -47.68 -37.04
N GLU A 523 31.47 -48.84 -36.43
CA GLU A 523 32.25 -49.06 -35.21
C GLU A 523 33.78 -49.06 -35.43
N HIS A 524 34.56 -49.16 -34.33
CA HIS A 524 35.89 -49.82 -34.24
C HIS A 524 36.91 -49.62 -35.40
N SER A 525 38.15 -49.16 -35.21
CA SER A 525 39.07 -49.42 -34.09
C SER A 525 40.52 -49.06 -34.53
N TRP A 526 41.45 -48.98 -33.56
CA TRP A 526 42.92 -48.82 -33.74
C TRP A 526 43.37 -47.49 -34.41
N GLY A 527 44.55 -46.93 -34.11
CA GLY A 527 45.55 -47.32 -33.12
C GLY A 527 46.96 -46.92 -33.56
N MET A 528 47.64 -46.13 -32.72
CA MET A 528 49.07 -45.77 -32.77
C MET A 528 49.57 -44.88 -33.92
N ASP A 529 50.40 -43.89 -33.55
CA ASP A 529 51.83 -44.06 -33.86
C ASP A 529 52.73 -43.47 -32.74
N ASN A 530 53.96 -43.99 -32.62
CA ASN A 530 54.83 -43.84 -31.44
C ASN A 530 56.13 -43.06 -31.71
N GLY A 531 56.81 -42.62 -30.63
CA GLY A 531 58.24 -42.22 -30.65
C GLY A 531 58.53 -40.94 -29.86
N SER A 532 58.66 -40.96 -28.54
CA SER A 532 59.80 -41.43 -27.71
C SER A 532 61.02 -40.48 -27.70
N TYR A 533 61.39 -40.00 -26.50
CA TYR A 533 62.77 -39.69 -26.15
C TYR A 533 63.00 -39.93 -24.65
N ASN A 534 64.12 -40.59 -24.33
CA ASN A 534 64.55 -40.95 -22.97
C ASN A 534 65.20 -39.76 -22.23
N GLY A 535 65.24 -39.84 -20.89
CA GLY A 535 66.13 -39.01 -20.08
C GLY A 535 65.82 -39.04 -18.59
N GLY A 536 66.35 -40.01 -17.85
CA GLY A 536 66.22 -40.08 -16.39
C GLY A 536 67.51 -39.72 -15.65
N MET A 537 67.35 -39.42 -14.34
CA MET A 537 68.40 -39.26 -13.32
C MET A 537 69.24 -37.96 -13.37
N PRO A 538 69.73 -37.43 -12.22
CA PRO A 538 70.04 -38.16 -10.98
C PRO A 538 69.42 -37.67 -9.65
N HIS A 539 69.66 -38.49 -8.63
CA HIS A 539 69.34 -38.36 -7.21
C HIS A 539 70.24 -37.35 -6.44
N ILE A 540 69.69 -36.73 -5.38
CA ILE A 540 70.17 -36.67 -3.96
C ILE A 540 71.69 -36.47 -3.74
N PRO A 541 72.16 -35.43 -2.99
CA PRO A 541 72.37 -35.66 -1.54
C PRO A 541 72.35 -34.48 -0.54
N MET A 542 72.03 -34.84 0.72
CA MET A 542 72.55 -34.36 2.02
C MET A 542 72.52 -32.86 2.39
N ASN A 543 72.70 -32.40 3.63
CA ASN A 543 72.55 -32.87 5.03
C ASN A 543 73.34 -31.81 5.87
N ASN A 544 72.80 -31.34 6.99
CA ASN A 544 73.44 -30.63 8.12
C ASN A 544 74.65 -29.67 7.92
N TYR A 545 74.52 -28.42 8.39
CA TYR A 545 75.42 -27.73 9.36
C TYR A 545 74.64 -26.50 9.90
N GLN A 546 74.40 -26.21 11.19
CA GLN A 546 75.11 -26.23 12.49
C GLN A 546 75.93 -24.98 12.87
N ASP A 547 75.66 -24.52 14.10
CA ASP A 547 76.43 -23.64 15.00
C ASP A 547 76.52 -22.12 14.65
N HIS A 548 76.52 -21.16 15.59
CA HIS A 548 77.09 -21.15 16.96
C HIS A 548 76.38 -20.22 18.00
N VAL A 549 76.37 -20.64 19.30
CA VAL A 549 76.64 -19.84 20.54
C VAL A 549 75.71 -18.64 20.88
N SER A 550 75.08 -18.46 22.06
CA SER A 550 75.04 -19.09 23.41
C SER A 550 73.66 -18.79 24.10
N SER A 551 73.30 -19.09 25.37
CA SER A 551 73.98 -19.57 26.59
C SER A 551 72.98 -20.24 27.60
N LYS A 552 73.47 -20.71 28.76
CA LYS A 552 72.74 -21.23 29.95
C LYS A 552 72.91 -20.26 31.16
N PRO A 553 72.37 -20.51 32.39
CA PRO A 553 71.11 -21.16 32.84
C PRO A 553 70.39 -20.44 34.04
N ALA A 554 69.20 -20.92 34.48
CA ALA A 554 68.72 -21.06 35.89
C ALA A 554 67.22 -21.46 35.92
N LEU A 555 66.84 -22.70 36.28
CA LEU A 555 66.53 -23.26 37.62
C LEU A 555 65.03 -23.18 38.04
N LEU A 556 64.47 -24.34 38.43
CA LEU A 556 63.13 -24.59 38.99
C LEU A 556 63.14 -24.47 40.54
N PRO A 557 61.99 -24.28 41.24
CA PRO A 557 61.12 -25.41 41.64
C PRO A 557 59.59 -25.14 41.68
N ARG A 558 58.82 -26.24 41.78
CA ARG A 558 57.40 -26.31 42.26
C ARG A 558 57.40 -26.70 43.77
N PRO A 559 56.26 -27.00 44.46
CA PRO A 559 54.84 -26.65 44.32
C PRO A 559 54.26 -25.98 45.60
N ASP A 560 52.94 -25.80 45.75
CA ASP A 560 52.16 -26.32 46.91
C ASP A 560 50.62 -26.14 46.77
N LEU A 561 49.86 -26.75 47.70
CA LEU A 561 48.44 -27.19 47.60
C LEU A 561 47.43 -26.31 48.43
N PRO A 562 46.09 -26.56 48.40
CA PRO A 562 45.05 -25.58 48.75
C PRO A 562 44.62 -25.61 50.24
N PRO A 563 43.58 -24.81 50.60
CA PRO A 563 42.32 -25.47 50.99
C PRO A 563 41.01 -24.76 50.58
N ALA A 564 39.93 -25.53 50.57
CA ALA A 564 38.54 -25.14 50.85
C ALA A 564 38.13 -25.80 52.20
N PRO A 565 36.92 -25.64 52.79
CA PRO A 565 35.73 -24.89 52.38
C PRO A 565 35.17 -23.97 53.51
N GLY A 566 33.93 -23.48 53.40
CA GLY A 566 33.23 -22.83 54.52
C GLY A 566 31.92 -22.14 54.15
N ASP A 567 30.79 -22.83 54.36
CA ASP A 567 29.44 -22.29 54.19
C ASP A 567 29.08 -21.21 55.22
N TRP A 568 28.23 -20.25 54.84
CA TRP A 568 27.03 -19.93 55.63
C TRP A 568 25.98 -19.19 54.77
N MET A 569 24.72 -19.40 55.15
CA MET A 569 23.51 -19.04 54.41
C MET A 569 22.56 -18.30 55.38
N ASN A 570 21.68 -17.44 54.84
CA ASN A 570 20.69 -16.62 55.57
C ASN A 570 21.31 -15.41 56.32
N ASP A 571 20.72 -14.21 56.28
CA ASP A 571 19.33 -13.96 56.65
C ASP A 571 18.48 -13.06 55.73
N TRP A 572 17.17 -13.13 55.97
CA TRP A 572 16.08 -12.42 55.29
C TRP A 572 15.54 -11.27 56.15
N ARG A 573 14.78 -10.34 55.52
CA ARG A 573 13.79 -9.41 56.14
C ARG A 573 14.40 -8.30 57.04
N ASP A 574 13.87 -7.09 57.15
CA ASP A 574 12.58 -6.48 56.80
C ASP A 574 12.77 -4.97 56.47
N GLY A 575 11.74 -4.31 55.91
CA GLY A 575 11.62 -2.85 55.90
C GLY A 575 10.96 -2.31 57.19
N PRO A 576 10.91 -0.98 57.41
CA PRO A 576 9.66 -0.28 57.07
C PRO A 576 9.84 1.18 56.58
N SER A 577 8.74 1.95 56.59
CA SER A 577 8.40 3.06 55.70
C SER A 577 8.67 4.50 56.19
N SER A 578 8.83 5.40 55.20
CA SER A 578 8.32 6.80 55.13
C SER A 578 8.73 7.86 56.16
N SER A 579 9.37 8.95 55.71
CA SER A 579 8.79 10.33 55.71
C SER A 579 9.74 11.43 55.17
N ASN A 580 9.23 12.24 54.22
CA ASN A 580 9.59 13.61 53.78
C ASN A 580 10.92 14.30 54.18
N MET A 581 11.67 14.81 53.18
CA MET A 581 11.67 16.27 52.86
C MET A 581 12.30 16.64 51.48
N MET A 582 11.65 17.60 50.80
CA MET A 582 12.00 18.49 49.66
C MET A 582 13.30 18.27 48.85
N ILE A 583 13.31 18.20 47.51
CA ILE A 583 12.77 19.08 46.42
C ILE A 583 13.61 20.35 46.14
N ASN A 584 14.29 20.34 44.98
CA ASN A 584 14.43 21.41 43.98
C ASN A 584 15.20 20.83 42.77
N SER A 585 14.99 21.16 41.49
CA SER A 585 13.82 21.63 40.74
C SER A 585 14.21 21.66 39.24
N TYR A 586 13.56 20.91 38.36
CA TYR A 586 13.71 21.05 36.89
C TYR A 586 12.41 21.63 36.30
N GLY A 587 12.53 22.56 35.35
CA GLY A 587 11.40 23.32 34.80
C GLY A 587 10.62 22.58 33.69
N PRO A 588 9.37 23.01 33.41
CA PRO A 588 8.46 22.28 32.53
C PRO A 588 8.57 22.71 31.06
N ARG A 589 8.44 21.74 30.14
CA ARG A 589 8.10 21.97 28.72
C ARG A 589 7.05 21.02 28.15
N ASP A 590 6.76 19.91 28.83
CA ASP A 590 5.94 18.83 28.23
C ASP A 590 4.44 18.92 28.59
N GLU A 591 4.05 19.73 29.59
CA GLU A 591 2.63 19.86 30.01
C GLU A 591 1.73 20.58 28.98
N GLU A 592 2.26 21.46 28.12
CA GLU A 592 1.42 22.17 27.13
C GLU A 592 1.01 21.27 25.96
N GLU A 593 1.87 20.35 25.52
CA GLU A 593 1.52 19.38 24.47
C GLU A 593 0.49 18.35 24.97
N GLU A 594 0.66 17.81 26.18
CA GLU A 594 -0.34 16.90 26.76
C GLU A 594 -1.69 17.59 26.98
N ARG A 595 -1.70 18.86 27.43
CA ARG A 595 -2.94 19.65 27.57
C ARG A 595 -3.62 19.90 26.22
N MET A 596 -2.88 20.23 25.15
CA MET A 596 -3.45 20.37 23.81
C MET A 596 -4.03 19.05 23.28
N ILE A 597 -3.33 17.93 23.45
CA ILE A 597 -3.81 16.60 23.02
C ILE A 597 -5.09 16.21 23.77
N VAL A 598 -5.17 16.51 25.07
CA VAL A 598 -6.37 16.26 25.88
C VAL A 598 -7.53 17.19 25.49
N GLU A 599 -7.29 18.49 25.25
CA GLU A 599 -8.33 19.41 24.78
C GLU A 599 -8.90 19.02 23.40
N ASP A 600 -8.04 18.65 22.44
CA ASP A 600 -8.52 18.25 21.12
C ASP A 600 -9.24 16.90 21.16
N ARG A 601 -8.83 15.98 22.04
CA ARG A 601 -9.59 14.75 22.30
C ARG A 601 -10.98 15.04 22.87
N ILE A 602 -11.09 15.96 23.83
CA ILE A 602 -12.38 16.41 24.39
C ILE A 602 -13.25 17.04 23.31
N ARG A 603 -12.69 17.93 22.46
CA ARG A 603 -13.41 18.54 21.33
C ARG A 603 -13.90 17.53 20.30
N VAL A 604 -13.15 16.45 20.04
CA VAL A 604 -13.58 15.37 19.15
C VAL A 604 -14.72 14.55 19.77
N GLU A 605 -14.64 14.20 21.06
CA GLU A 605 -15.72 13.48 21.76
C GLU A 605 -17.00 14.33 21.87
N GLU A 606 -16.90 15.65 22.09
CA GLU A 606 -18.05 16.56 22.05
C GLU A 606 -18.69 16.64 20.65
N ARG A 607 -17.89 16.67 19.58
CA ARG A 607 -18.40 16.64 18.19
C ARG A 607 -19.11 15.33 17.86
N ILE A 608 -18.61 14.19 18.34
CA ILE A 608 -19.25 12.88 18.17
C ILE A 608 -20.61 12.87 18.90
N ARG A 609 -20.65 13.27 20.18
CA ARG A 609 -21.92 13.40 20.93
C ARG A 609 -22.90 14.39 20.31
N MET A 610 -22.41 15.48 19.72
CA MET A 610 -23.25 16.45 19.01
C MET A 610 -23.84 15.86 17.72
N GLY A 611 -23.06 15.06 17.00
CA GLY A 611 -23.52 14.29 15.83
C GLY A 611 -24.55 13.23 16.17
N GLU A 612 -24.39 12.53 17.31
CA GLU A 612 -25.36 11.55 17.80
C GLU A 612 -26.66 12.21 18.30
N ARG A 613 -26.57 13.33 19.02
CA ARG A 613 -27.76 14.14 19.38
C ARG A 613 -28.50 14.62 18.13
N MET A 614 -27.79 15.12 17.11
CA MET A 614 -28.41 15.49 15.83
C MET A 614 -29.03 14.29 15.12
N ARG A 615 -28.44 13.08 15.21
CA ARG A 615 -28.99 11.86 14.61
C ARG A 615 -30.32 11.48 15.29
N ASN A 616 -30.40 11.58 16.60
CA ASN A 616 -31.63 11.30 17.36
C ASN A 616 -32.71 12.36 17.12
N ASP A 617 -32.36 13.66 17.12
CA ASP A 617 -33.27 14.77 16.74
C ASP A 617 -33.84 14.60 15.32
N ILE A 618 -33.11 13.95 14.40
CA ILE A 618 -33.56 13.66 13.03
C ILE A 618 -34.49 12.44 12.98
N LEU A 619 -34.28 11.44 13.85
CA LEU A 619 -35.15 10.27 13.96
C LEU A 619 -36.49 10.64 14.61
N ASP A 620 -36.46 11.38 15.73
CA ASP A 620 -37.66 11.87 16.41
C ASP A 620 -38.53 12.77 15.50
N ARG A 621 -37.89 13.57 14.63
CA ARG A 621 -38.61 14.37 13.62
C ARG A 621 -39.25 13.52 12.53
N ARG A 622 -38.59 12.45 12.06
CA ARG A 622 -39.16 11.54 11.06
C ARG A 622 -40.39 10.80 11.56
N GLU A 623 -40.44 10.43 12.84
CA GLU A 623 -41.67 9.87 13.43
C GLU A 623 -42.79 10.92 13.52
N SER A 624 -42.45 12.19 13.77
CA SER A 624 -43.44 13.28 13.81
C SER A 624 -44.04 13.66 12.45
N GLU A 625 -43.30 13.46 11.35
CA GLU A 625 -43.73 13.82 9.98
C GLU A 625 -44.60 12.75 9.30
N GLN A 626 -44.64 11.52 9.81
CA GLN A 626 -45.37 10.41 9.18
C GLN A 626 -46.87 10.31 9.52
N ASN A 627 -47.46 11.21 10.33
CA ASN A 627 -48.86 11.07 10.77
C ASN A 627 -49.73 12.35 10.62
N PRO A 628 -50.12 12.75 9.40
CA PRO A 628 -50.85 13.99 9.14
C PRO A 628 -52.38 13.85 9.28
N ARG A 629 -52.91 13.60 10.50
CA ARG A 629 -54.36 13.71 10.77
C ARG A 629 -54.71 14.37 12.11
N ARG A 630 -55.65 15.33 12.05
CA ARG A 630 -56.37 16.02 13.15
C ARG A 630 -55.61 17.09 13.96
N LYS A 631 -55.74 18.36 13.56
CA LYS A 631 -56.78 19.31 14.06
C LYS A 631 -56.62 20.66 13.35
N GLY A 632 -57.71 21.42 13.24
CA GLY A 632 -57.69 22.75 12.61
C GLY A 632 -58.33 23.84 13.49
N ARG A 633 -58.41 25.04 12.89
CA ARG A 633 -59.06 26.29 13.36
C ARG A 633 -58.38 27.04 14.53
N GLY A 634 -58.05 28.30 14.26
CA GLY A 634 -58.23 29.38 15.24
C GLY A 634 -57.19 30.52 15.22
N GLY A 635 -57.65 31.75 15.00
CA GLY A 635 -57.07 32.94 15.66
C GLY A 635 -56.05 33.77 14.89
N SER A 636 -56.53 34.78 14.15
CA SER A 636 -55.71 35.88 13.64
C SER A 636 -55.46 36.97 14.69
N ARG A 637 -54.24 37.51 14.75
CA ARG A 637 -53.90 38.94 15.03
C ARG A 637 -52.39 39.13 14.90
N GLY A 638 -51.96 40.22 14.24
CA GLY A 638 -50.56 40.40 13.82
C GLY A 638 -49.83 41.57 14.50
N ARG A 639 -48.51 41.61 14.27
CA ARG A 639 -47.61 42.79 14.32
C ARG A 639 -46.35 42.46 13.48
N ARG A 640 -45.91 43.38 12.62
CA ARG A 640 -44.57 43.35 11.97
C ARG A 640 -43.58 44.21 12.79
N PRO A 641 -42.27 44.19 12.49
CA PRO A 641 -41.28 43.19 12.88
C PRO A 641 -40.28 43.79 13.91
N PRO A 642 -39.18 43.09 14.27
CA PRO A 642 -37.91 43.50 13.64
C PRO A 642 -36.98 42.33 13.25
N SER A 643 -35.95 42.68 12.50
CA SER A 643 -34.96 41.79 11.89
C SER A 643 -34.10 41.00 12.90
N ARG A 644 -34.06 39.67 12.74
CA ARG A 644 -32.89 38.84 13.10
C ARG A 644 -32.67 37.81 12.00
N GLY A 645 -31.41 37.66 11.58
CA GLY A 645 -31.04 36.84 10.41
C GLY A 645 -31.46 35.39 10.56
N GLY A 646 -32.24 34.89 9.60
CA GLY A 646 -32.58 33.48 9.50
C GLY A 646 -31.34 32.63 9.20
N ARG A 647 -31.21 31.50 9.89
CA ARG A 647 -30.28 30.44 9.50
C ARG A 647 -30.75 29.84 8.16
N ALA A 648 -30.28 30.39 7.05
CA ALA A 648 -30.41 29.73 5.75
C ALA A 648 -29.73 28.36 5.79
N SER A 649 -30.32 27.38 5.09
CA SER A 649 -29.82 26.00 5.06
C SER A 649 -28.35 25.95 4.65
N ARG A 650 -27.53 25.24 5.43
CA ARG A 650 -26.09 25.06 5.16
C ARG A 650 -25.78 23.86 4.26
N ARG A 651 -26.82 23.17 3.75
CA ARG A 651 -26.73 22.10 2.74
C ARG A 651 -27.16 22.67 1.39
N GLY A 652 -26.25 22.75 0.42
CA GLY A 652 -26.57 23.14 -0.97
C GLY A 652 -25.38 23.63 -1.81
N ARG A 653 -24.47 24.45 -1.24
CA ARG A 653 -23.52 25.28 -2.03
C ARG A 653 -22.41 24.56 -2.82
N ASN A 654 -22.30 23.23 -2.76
CA ASN A 654 -21.16 22.50 -3.34
C ASN A 654 -21.48 21.78 -4.67
N ARG A 655 -22.70 21.91 -5.20
CA ARG A 655 -23.17 21.17 -6.38
C ARG A 655 -22.95 21.91 -7.71
N GLN A 656 -22.37 23.11 -7.67
CA GLN A 656 -22.51 24.15 -8.72
C GLN A 656 -21.21 24.91 -9.06
N ALA A 657 -20.04 24.30 -8.85
CA ALA A 657 -18.76 25.01 -8.92
C ALA A 657 -18.50 25.70 -10.28
N GLY A 658 -18.81 25.04 -11.40
CA GLY A 658 -18.58 25.58 -12.75
C GLY A 658 -19.25 26.93 -12.99
N CYS A 659 -20.57 27.02 -12.75
CA CYS A 659 -21.32 28.27 -12.90
C CYS A 659 -20.84 29.38 -11.94
N GLN A 660 -20.49 29.04 -10.69
CA GLN A 660 -20.01 30.02 -9.72
C GLN A 660 -18.61 30.57 -10.05
N ILE A 661 -17.73 29.74 -10.61
CA ILE A 661 -16.41 30.16 -11.09
C ILE A 661 -16.55 30.98 -12.36
N GLY A 662 -17.38 30.53 -13.32
CA GLY A 662 -17.68 31.27 -14.55
C GLY A 662 -18.17 32.69 -14.26
N ASN A 663 -19.09 32.86 -13.30
CA ASN A 663 -19.56 34.19 -12.88
C ASN A 663 -18.43 35.07 -12.31
N ALA A 664 -17.51 34.50 -11.51
CA ALA A 664 -16.35 35.23 -10.97
C ALA A 664 -15.27 35.54 -12.04
N CYS A 665 -15.15 34.72 -13.08
CA CYS A 665 -14.31 35.00 -14.25
C CYS A 665 -14.89 36.14 -15.10
N TRP A 666 -16.19 36.12 -15.41
CA TRP A 666 -16.83 37.20 -16.18
C TRP A 666 -16.89 38.53 -15.42
N GLU A 667 -17.10 38.52 -14.09
CA GLU A 667 -16.93 39.71 -13.24
C GLU A 667 -15.54 40.34 -13.44
N LEU A 668 -14.48 39.52 -13.46
CA LEU A 668 -13.12 39.98 -13.64
C LEU A 668 -12.82 40.45 -15.08
N TYR A 669 -13.27 39.71 -16.10
CA TYR A 669 -13.10 40.11 -17.50
C TYR A 669 -13.80 41.45 -17.81
N CYS A 670 -14.99 41.68 -17.26
CA CYS A 670 -15.66 42.98 -17.38
C CYS A 670 -14.83 44.13 -16.78
N LEU A 671 -14.21 43.91 -15.62
CA LEU A 671 -13.33 44.89 -14.98
C LEU A 671 -12.02 45.12 -15.76
N GLU A 672 -11.47 44.07 -16.38
CA GLU A 672 -10.22 44.12 -17.16
C GLU A 672 -10.37 44.87 -18.49
N HIS A 673 -11.56 44.83 -19.10
CA HIS A 673 -11.85 45.50 -20.37
C HIS A 673 -12.73 46.75 -20.22
N GLY A 674 -13.01 47.20 -18.99
CA GLY A 674 -13.81 48.41 -18.74
C GLY A 674 -15.30 48.29 -19.09
N ILE A 675 -15.84 47.08 -19.19
CA ILE A 675 -17.25 46.78 -19.52
C ILE A 675 -18.11 46.82 -18.24
N GLN A 676 -19.21 47.57 -18.28
CA GLN A 676 -20.14 47.68 -17.16
C GLN A 676 -21.13 46.49 -17.11
N ALA A 677 -21.75 46.26 -15.95
CA ALA A 677 -22.70 45.14 -15.74
C ALA A 677 -23.99 45.16 -16.60
N ASN A 678 -24.24 46.26 -17.32
CA ASN A 678 -25.32 46.43 -18.30
C ASN A 678 -24.91 46.10 -19.75
N GLY A 679 -23.64 45.71 -19.97
CA GLY A 679 -23.02 45.43 -21.26
C GLY A 679 -22.44 46.64 -22.00
N SER A 680 -22.54 47.88 -21.48
CA SER A 680 -21.93 49.05 -22.15
C SER A 680 -20.47 49.25 -21.74
N MET A 681 -19.66 49.78 -22.67
CA MET A 681 -18.29 50.21 -22.35
C MET A 681 -18.30 51.42 -21.40
N SER A 682 -17.24 51.58 -20.62
CA SER A 682 -17.04 52.80 -19.82
C SER A 682 -16.43 53.93 -20.67
N PRO A 683 -16.79 55.21 -20.44
CA PRO A 683 -16.28 56.34 -21.24
C PRO A 683 -14.75 56.51 -21.21
N GLU A 684 -14.08 56.00 -20.17
CA GLU A 684 -12.63 56.00 -20.06
C GLU A 684 -11.98 55.02 -21.06
N TRP A 685 -12.70 53.97 -21.46
CA TRP A 685 -12.23 52.90 -22.35
C TRP A 685 -12.70 53.05 -23.81
N GLU A 686 -13.62 53.96 -24.12
CA GLU A 686 -14.07 54.28 -25.49
C GLU A 686 -12.93 54.76 -26.41
N SER A 687 -11.79 55.17 -25.83
CA SER A 687 -10.58 55.59 -26.56
C SER A 687 -9.51 54.50 -26.72
N SER A 688 -9.73 53.29 -26.20
CA SER A 688 -8.76 52.20 -26.28
C SER A 688 -8.76 51.57 -27.69
N VAL A 689 -7.56 51.33 -28.24
CA VAL A 689 -7.37 50.86 -29.62
C VAL A 689 -7.46 49.32 -29.74
N ASP A 690 -7.38 48.60 -28.62
CA ASP A 690 -7.31 47.15 -28.57
C ASP A 690 -8.71 46.51 -28.66
N ASN A 691 -9.00 45.86 -29.79
CA ASN A 691 -10.24 45.12 -30.03
C ASN A 691 -10.12 43.61 -29.75
N SER A 692 -8.97 43.11 -29.25
CA SER A 692 -8.73 41.68 -29.08
C SER A 692 -9.73 40.99 -28.13
N PHE A 693 -10.33 41.74 -27.19
CA PHE A 693 -11.39 41.24 -26.29
C PHE A 693 -12.67 40.74 -27.01
N GLN A 694 -12.86 41.04 -28.30
CA GLN A 694 -13.97 40.51 -29.12
C GLN A 694 -13.91 38.98 -29.33
N SER A 695 -12.77 38.35 -29.01
CA SER A 695 -12.64 36.90 -28.90
C SER A 695 -13.58 36.31 -27.82
N PHE A 696 -13.76 37.02 -26.70
CA PHE A 696 -14.63 36.60 -25.58
C PHE A 696 -15.99 37.31 -25.57
N PHE A 697 -16.11 38.49 -26.16
CA PHE A 697 -17.35 39.28 -26.21
C PHE A 697 -17.91 39.40 -27.63
N ARG A 698 -19.23 39.31 -27.77
CA ARG A 698 -19.96 39.64 -28.99
C ARG A 698 -20.55 41.04 -28.86
N GLU A 699 -20.23 41.92 -29.81
CA GLU A 699 -20.91 43.21 -29.94
C GLU A 699 -22.32 43.01 -30.55
N THR A 700 -23.31 43.70 -29.98
CA THR A 700 -24.65 43.83 -30.55
C THR A 700 -24.76 45.16 -31.31
N GLY A 701 -25.66 45.24 -32.30
CA GLY A 701 -25.94 46.51 -33.02
C GLY A 701 -26.51 47.65 -32.17
N SER A 702 -26.58 47.49 -30.84
CA SER A 702 -26.91 48.52 -29.85
C SER A 702 -25.69 49.01 -29.06
N GLY A 703 -24.46 48.64 -29.46
CA GLY A 703 -23.22 49.00 -28.79
C GLY A 703 -23.02 48.30 -27.43
N LYS A 704 -23.67 47.16 -27.22
CA LYS A 704 -23.49 46.34 -26.01
C LYS A 704 -22.64 45.11 -26.29
N PHE A 705 -21.76 44.80 -25.36
CA PHE A 705 -20.92 43.62 -25.36
C PHE A 705 -21.57 42.52 -24.52
N VAL A 706 -21.83 41.37 -25.13
CA VAL A 706 -22.45 40.18 -24.52
C VAL A 706 -21.40 39.06 -24.49
N PRO A 707 -21.14 38.42 -23.34
CA PRO A 707 -20.24 37.27 -23.24
C PRO A 707 -20.59 36.12 -24.18
N ARG A 708 -19.57 35.51 -24.80
CA ARG A 708 -19.67 34.25 -25.53
C ARG A 708 -19.64 33.07 -24.54
N SER A 709 -20.67 32.98 -23.69
CA SER A 709 -20.77 31.99 -22.62
C SER A 709 -22.11 31.28 -22.61
N ILE A 710 -22.11 29.99 -22.29
CA ILE A 710 -23.31 29.22 -21.96
C ILE A 710 -23.19 28.76 -20.51
N PHE A 711 -24.22 29.04 -19.71
CA PHE A 711 -24.37 28.51 -18.35
C PHE A 711 -25.36 27.37 -18.40
N LEU A 712 -24.98 26.22 -17.83
CA LEU A 712 -25.81 25.04 -17.76
C LEU A 712 -25.70 24.41 -16.38
N ASP A 713 -26.85 24.11 -15.77
CA ASP A 713 -26.97 23.25 -14.60
C ASP A 713 -28.28 22.46 -14.67
N LEU A 714 -28.30 21.28 -14.07
CA LEU A 714 -29.50 20.43 -13.99
C LEU A 714 -30.44 20.88 -12.85
N GLU A 715 -29.96 21.76 -11.97
CA GLU A 715 -30.75 22.48 -10.95
C GLU A 715 -30.78 24.00 -11.27
N PRO A 716 -31.94 24.69 -11.15
CA PRO A 716 -32.02 26.12 -11.49
C PRO A 716 -31.31 27.05 -10.48
N THR A 717 -31.07 26.60 -9.25
CA THR A 717 -30.76 27.46 -8.09
C THR A 717 -29.61 28.45 -8.32
N VAL A 718 -28.45 28.03 -8.83
CA VAL A 718 -27.31 28.95 -9.06
C VAL A 718 -27.44 29.77 -10.34
N ILE A 719 -28.13 29.26 -11.36
CA ILE A 719 -28.40 30.07 -12.55
C ILE A 719 -29.41 31.18 -12.23
N ASP A 720 -30.35 30.94 -11.31
CA ASP A 720 -31.24 31.97 -10.79
C ASP A 720 -30.50 33.02 -9.93
N GLU A 721 -29.42 32.65 -9.22
CA GLU A 721 -28.51 33.63 -8.59
C GLU A 721 -27.82 34.54 -9.64
N VAL A 722 -27.45 34.01 -10.82
CA VAL A 722 -26.91 34.81 -11.94
C VAL A 722 -27.98 35.70 -12.57
N LYS A 723 -29.18 35.15 -12.84
CA LYS A 723 -30.34 35.87 -13.40
C LYS A 723 -30.87 37.00 -12.48
N THR A 724 -30.61 36.92 -11.17
CA THR A 724 -31.02 37.94 -10.19
C THR A 724 -29.86 38.84 -9.72
N GLY A 725 -28.61 38.46 -9.99
CA GLY A 725 -27.41 39.15 -9.55
C GLY A 725 -27.10 40.46 -10.28
N VAL A 726 -25.90 41.00 -10.00
CA VAL A 726 -25.44 42.30 -10.53
C VAL A 726 -25.34 42.28 -12.05
N TYR A 727 -24.83 41.17 -12.62
CA TYR A 727 -24.61 40.98 -14.06
C TYR A 727 -25.79 40.37 -14.83
N LYS A 728 -27.00 40.39 -14.26
CA LYS A 728 -28.22 39.81 -14.88
C LYS A 728 -28.55 40.32 -16.29
N THR A 729 -28.09 41.52 -16.64
CA THR A 729 -28.29 42.16 -17.96
C THR A 729 -27.15 41.91 -18.95
N LEU A 730 -26.05 41.30 -18.51
CA LEU A 730 -24.88 41.02 -19.33
C LEU A 730 -25.07 39.75 -20.18
N PHE A 731 -25.63 38.70 -19.57
CA PHE A 731 -25.84 37.40 -20.22
C PHE A 731 -27.18 37.34 -20.96
N HIS A 732 -27.20 36.71 -22.14
CA HIS A 732 -28.44 36.51 -22.89
C HIS A 732 -29.26 35.34 -22.30
N PRO A 733 -30.58 35.47 -22.08
CA PRO A 733 -31.40 34.44 -21.44
C PRO A 733 -31.32 33.05 -22.07
N ASP A 734 -31.32 32.96 -23.40
CA ASP A 734 -31.24 31.70 -24.17
C ASP A 734 -29.98 30.85 -23.90
N PHE A 735 -28.94 31.42 -23.29
CA PHE A 735 -27.69 30.71 -22.96
C PHE A 735 -27.58 30.40 -21.46
N MET A 736 -28.69 30.47 -20.72
CA MET A 736 -28.80 30.12 -19.30
C MET A 736 -29.77 28.95 -19.09
N ILE A 737 -29.31 27.75 -19.46
CA ILE A 737 -30.05 26.50 -19.54
C ILE A 737 -30.16 25.86 -18.15
N THR A 738 -31.38 25.48 -17.75
CA THR A 738 -31.66 24.91 -16.42
C THR A 738 -32.52 23.66 -16.50
N GLY A 739 -32.03 22.55 -15.96
CA GLY A 739 -32.82 21.34 -15.74
C GLY A 739 -33.85 21.50 -14.61
N ARG A 740 -34.58 20.41 -14.34
CA ARG A 740 -35.61 20.34 -13.27
C ARG A 740 -35.16 19.57 -12.03
N GLU A 741 -34.27 18.61 -12.18
CA GLU A 741 -33.79 17.73 -11.12
C GLU A 741 -32.28 17.59 -11.16
N ASP A 742 -31.63 17.74 -10.00
CA ASP A 742 -30.19 17.64 -9.90
C ASP A 742 -29.69 16.20 -10.10
N ALA A 743 -28.41 16.06 -10.48
CA ALA A 743 -27.76 14.76 -10.57
C ALA A 743 -27.36 14.18 -9.19
N ALA A 744 -27.81 14.77 -8.08
CA ALA A 744 -27.67 14.28 -6.69
C ALA A 744 -26.26 13.91 -6.19
N ASN A 745 -25.18 14.38 -6.83
CA ASN A 745 -23.78 13.91 -6.68
C ASN A 745 -23.53 12.48 -7.20
N ASN A 746 -24.26 12.03 -8.21
CA ASN A 746 -24.11 10.74 -8.85
C ASN A 746 -23.70 10.93 -10.32
N TYR A 747 -22.53 10.44 -10.71
CA TYR A 747 -22.05 10.46 -12.09
C TYR A 747 -23.03 9.75 -13.04
N ALA A 748 -23.51 8.56 -12.66
CA ALA A 748 -24.37 7.74 -13.53
C ALA A 748 -25.66 8.47 -13.91
N ARG A 749 -26.29 9.14 -12.93
CA ARG A 749 -27.47 9.96 -13.15
C ARG A 749 -27.21 11.07 -14.18
N GLY A 750 -26.07 11.77 -14.10
CA GLY A 750 -25.70 12.80 -15.07
C GLY A 750 -25.32 12.26 -16.46
N ALA A 751 -24.71 11.07 -16.53
CA ALA A 751 -24.18 10.47 -17.76
C ALA A 751 -25.21 9.62 -18.53
N TYR A 752 -26.11 8.93 -17.85
CA TYR A 752 -26.98 7.90 -18.44
C TYR A 752 -28.48 8.19 -18.34
N ASN A 753 -28.93 9.12 -17.49
CA ASN A 753 -30.35 9.42 -17.41
C ASN A 753 -30.87 10.04 -18.72
N ILE A 754 -31.88 9.39 -19.29
CA ILE A 754 -32.56 9.74 -20.55
C ILE A 754 -33.30 11.08 -20.42
N ASP A 755 -33.80 11.43 -19.23
CA ASP A 755 -34.55 12.68 -18.98
C ASP A 755 -33.72 13.94 -19.31
N TYR A 756 -32.39 13.85 -19.26
CA TYR A 756 -31.48 14.94 -19.57
C TYR A 756 -31.16 15.10 -21.05
N ASN A 757 -31.64 14.21 -21.94
CA ASN A 757 -31.43 14.35 -23.39
C ASN A 757 -32.01 15.68 -23.90
N ASN A 758 -33.22 16.08 -23.47
CA ASN A 758 -33.80 17.37 -23.86
C ASN A 758 -32.92 18.58 -23.48
N THR A 759 -32.23 18.50 -22.33
CA THR A 759 -31.31 19.55 -21.86
C THR A 759 -29.98 19.53 -22.63
N LEU A 760 -29.58 18.38 -23.15
CA LEU A 760 -28.44 18.25 -24.07
C LEU A 760 -28.80 18.83 -25.45
N ASP A 761 -29.99 18.54 -25.98
CA ASP A 761 -30.48 19.10 -27.24
C ASP A 761 -30.58 20.65 -27.18
N GLU A 762 -31.11 21.19 -26.08
CA GLU A 762 -31.12 22.64 -25.81
C GLU A 762 -29.69 23.25 -25.77
N PHE A 763 -28.71 22.50 -25.24
CA PHE A 763 -27.31 22.90 -25.22
C PHE A 763 -26.68 22.85 -26.62
N GLU A 764 -26.97 21.83 -27.43
CA GLU A 764 -26.48 21.70 -28.81
C GLU A 764 -26.99 22.84 -29.70
N ASP A 765 -28.28 23.19 -29.58
CA ASP A 765 -28.85 24.34 -30.30
C ASP A 765 -28.31 25.69 -29.78
N ALA A 766 -27.94 25.79 -28.50
CA ALA A 766 -27.30 26.96 -27.94
C ALA A 766 -25.85 27.13 -28.42
N ILE A 767 -25.04 26.06 -28.41
CA ILE A 767 -23.64 26.11 -28.86
C ILE A 767 -23.53 26.27 -30.38
N ARG A 768 -24.46 25.69 -31.16
CA ARG A 768 -24.55 25.92 -32.61
C ARG A 768 -24.80 27.40 -32.92
N ARG A 769 -25.80 28.03 -32.29
CA ARG A 769 -26.10 29.47 -32.45
C ARG A 769 -24.93 30.39 -32.03
N GLN A 770 -24.17 30.02 -31.00
CA GLN A 770 -22.97 30.76 -30.61
C GLN A 770 -21.82 30.58 -31.62
N THR A 771 -21.63 29.37 -32.12
CA THR A 771 -20.56 29.06 -33.10
C THR A 771 -20.81 29.72 -34.45
N GLU A 772 -22.06 29.73 -34.94
CA GLU A 772 -22.48 30.46 -36.15
C GLU A 772 -22.27 31.98 -36.01
N ALA A 773 -22.29 32.51 -34.79
CA ALA A 773 -22.01 33.92 -34.49
C ALA A 773 -20.51 34.25 -34.31
N CYS A 774 -19.62 33.31 -34.61
CA CYS A 774 -18.16 33.49 -34.58
C CYS A 774 -17.60 33.45 -36.00
N ALA A 775 -16.81 34.46 -36.39
CA ALA A 775 -16.15 34.50 -37.70
C ALA A 775 -15.07 33.41 -37.85
N GLY A 776 -14.44 33.02 -36.74
CA GLY A 776 -13.54 31.88 -36.64
C GLY A 776 -13.52 31.38 -35.19
N LEU A 777 -14.11 30.22 -34.93
CA LEU A 777 -14.04 29.57 -33.63
C LEU A 777 -12.67 28.87 -33.48
N GLU A 778 -11.92 29.16 -32.42
CA GLU A 778 -10.68 28.43 -32.08
C GLU A 778 -10.98 27.13 -31.32
N GLY A 779 -11.76 27.22 -30.25
CA GLY A 779 -12.01 26.11 -29.33
C GLY A 779 -13.00 26.48 -28.22
N PHE A 780 -13.11 25.60 -27.22
CA PHE A 780 -14.06 25.73 -26.11
C PHE A 780 -13.33 25.74 -24.75
N PHE A 781 -13.82 26.56 -23.83
CA PHE A 781 -13.43 26.52 -22.41
C PHE A 781 -14.56 25.93 -21.56
N ILE A 782 -14.26 24.85 -20.85
CA ILE A 782 -15.22 24.06 -20.07
C ILE A 782 -14.91 24.22 -18.57
N PHE A 783 -15.84 24.76 -17.79
CA PHE A 783 -15.66 24.98 -16.35
C PHE A 783 -16.50 23.98 -15.56
N HIS A 784 -15.88 23.01 -14.89
CA HIS A 784 -16.62 21.95 -14.20
C HIS A 784 -15.94 21.46 -12.91
N SER A 785 -16.50 20.39 -12.32
CA SER A 785 -16.01 19.82 -11.07
C SER A 785 -16.08 18.30 -11.12
N PHE A 786 -14.97 17.65 -10.78
CA PHE A 786 -14.88 16.19 -10.68
C PHE A 786 -15.82 15.60 -9.62
N GLY A 787 -16.15 16.34 -8.55
CA GLY A 787 -16.94 15.82 -7.44
C GLY A 787 -18.47 15.80 -7.64
N GLY A 788 -19.02 16.74 -8.40
CA GLY A 788 -20.48 16.91 -8.57
C GLY A 788 -21.05 16.04 -9.70
N GLY A 789 -22.28 15.56 -9.56
CA GLY A 789 -22.91 14.67 -10.56
C GLY A 789 -23.08 15.32 -11.94
N THR A 790 -23.55 16.57 -11.97
CA THR A 790 -23.68 17.36 -13.21
C THR A 790 -22.30 17.65 -13.81
N GLY A 791 -21.38 18.18 -13.01
CA GLY A 791 -20.03 18.56 -13.43
C GLY A 791 -19.10 17.38 -13.77
N SER A 792 -19.51 16.14 -13.53
CA SER A 792 -18.79 14.93 -13.95
C SER A 792 -19.53 14.19 -15.07
N GLY A 793 -20.73 13.68 -14.78
CA GLY A 793 -21.49 12.84 -15.71
C GLY A 793 -22.08 13.59 -16.90
N PHE A 794 -22.77 14.71 -16.66
CA PHE A 794 -23.37 15.49 -17.75
C PHE A 794 -22.29 16.22 -18.57
N ASN A 795 -21.21 16.65 -17.90
CA ASN A 795 -20.03 17.20 -18.57
C ASN A 795 -19.40 16.21 -19.57
N ASN A 796 -19.35 14.91 -19.23
CA ASN A 796 -18.87 13.90 -20.17
C ASN A 796 -19.74 13.83 -21.44
N ARG A 797 -21.08 13.81 -21.31
CA ARG A 797 -21.99 13.83 -22.47
C ARG A 797 -21.79 15.07 -23.35
N ILE A 798 -21.60 16.25 -22.74
CA ILE A 798 -21.24 17.48 -23.44
C ILE A 798 -19.92 17.30 -24.22
N CYS A 799 -18.89 16.74 -23.59
CA CYS A 799 -17.58 16.54 -24.24
C CYS A 799 -17.66 15.55 -25.41
N GLN A 800 -18.49 14.51 -25.30
CA GLN A 800 -18.78 13.56 -26.38
C GLN A 800 -19.46 14.26 -27.56
N SER A 801 -20.61 14.93 -27.33
CA SER A 801 -21.34 15.69 -28.35
C SER A 801 -20.50 16.77 -29.04
N LEU A 802 -19.70 17.52 -28.26
CA LEU A 802 -18.76 18.52 -28.80
C LEU A 802 -17.65 17.86 -29.64
N SER A 803 -17.20 16.66 -29.30
CA SER A 803 -16.19 15.94 -30.07
C SER A 803 -16.75 15.34 -31.36
N GLU A 804 -18.00 14.88 -31.34
CA GLU A 804 -18.72 14.43 -32.55
C GLU A 804 -19.00 15.60 -33.51
N THR A 805 -19.50 16.72 -32.99
CA THR A 805 -19.90 17.90 -33.79
C THR A 805 -18.70 18.76 -34.22
N PHE A 806 -17.70 18.91 -33.36
CA PHE A 806 -16.58 19.86 -33.52
C PHE A 806 -15.20 19.19 -33.35
N ALA A 807 -15.01 17.97 -33.85
CA ALA A 807 -13.79 17.16 -33.73
C ALA A 807 -12.44 17.89 -33.93
N LYS A 808 -12.40 18.93 -34.77
CA LYS A 808 -11.19 19.72 -35.09
C LYS A 808 -10.97 20.95 -34.20
N LYS A 809 -11.74 21.12 -33.11
CA LYS A 809 -11.68 22.28 -32.22
C LYS A 809 -11.19 21.87 -30.83
N ASN A 810 -10.26 22.66 -30.30
CA ASN A 810 -9.57 22.33 -29.06
C ASN A 810 -10.51 22.55 -27.87
N LYS A 811 -10.47 21.64 -26.90
CA LYS A 811 -11.32 21.64 -25.71
C LYS A 811 -10.44 21.76 -24.48
N PHE A 812 -10.47 22.94 -23.85
CA PHE A 812 -9.71 23.24 -22.65
C PHE A 812 -10.63 23.20 -21.43
N ALA A 813 -10.27 22.43 -20.42
CA ALA A 813 -11.05 22.30 -19.19
C ALA A 813 -10.38 23.01 -18.00
N PHE A 814 -11.21 23.57 -17.11
CA PHE A 814 -10.84 24.15 -15.83
C PHE A 814 -11.63 23.42 -14.74
N SER A 815 -10.94 22.59 -13.97
CA SER A 815 -11.58 21.50 -13.26
C SER A 815 -11.27 21.48 -11.77
N ILE A 816 -12.33 21.52 -10.98
CA ILE A 816 -12.24 21.53 -9.52
C ILE A 816 -11.99 20.11 -9.01
N TYR A 817 -10.79 19.90 -8.49
CA TYR A 817 -10.31 18.65 -7.91
C TYR A 817 -10.81 18.48 -6.45
N PRO A 818 -11.28 17.28 -6.05
CA PRO A 818 -12.04 17.10 -4.81
C PRO A 818 -11.17 17.06 -3.53
N ALA A 819 -11.49 17.97 -2.59
CA ALA A 819 -10.79 18.17 -1.33
C ALA A 819 -11.61 17.69 -0.11
N PRO A 820 -11.13 16.71 0.68
CA PRO A 820 -11.92 16.12 1.79
C PRO A 820 -12.37 17.08 2.89
N GLN A 821 -11.67 18.22 3.09
CA GLN A 821 -12.01 19.18 4.14
C GLN A 821 -13.17 20.11 3.77
N ILE A 822 -13.46 20.23 2.47
CA ILE A 822 -14.37 21.22 1.86
C ILE A 822 -15.53 20.52 1.14
N SER A 823 -15.28 19.32 0.63
CA SER A 823 -16.26 18.37 0.10
C SER A 823 -17.46 18.20 1.03
N THR A 824 -18.64 18.09 0.43
CA THR A 824 -19.88 17.71 1.13
C THR A 824 -20.38 16.33 0.73
N ALA A 825 -19.67 15.61 -0.14
CA ALA A 825 -20.13 14.38 -0.76
C ALA A 825 -19.10 13.26 -0.66
N ILE A 826 -19.51 12.15 -0.02
CA ILE A 826 -18.61 11.01 0.26
C ILE A 826 -18.16 10.32 -1.04
N VAL A 827 -19.01 10.36 -2.08
CA VAL A 827 -18.80 9.64 -3.34
C VAL A 827 -17.99 10.43 -4.40
N GLU A 828 -17.49 11.63 -4.07
CA GLU A 828 -16.66 12.43 -5.00
C GLU A 828 -15.48 11.65 -5.62
N PRO A 829 -14.77 10.74 -4.92
CA PRO A 829 -13.71 9.97 -5.56
C PRO A 829 -14.18 9.02 -6.66
N TYR A 830 -15.44 8.54 -6.63
CA TYR A 830 -16.00 7.78 -7.75
C TYR A 830 -16.29 8.69 -8.93
N ASN A 831 -17.01 9.79 -8.70
CA ASN A 831 -17.36 10.75 -9.75
C ASN A 831 -16.10 11.30 -10.44
N ALA A 832 -15.04 11.55 -9.68
CA ALA A 832 -13.77 12.04 -10.21
C ALA A 832 -13.08 11.01 -11.12
N VAL A 833 -12.93 9.75 -10.70
CA VAL A 833 -12.31 8.71 -11.53
C VAL A 833 -13.14 8.45 -12.80
N LEU A 834 -14.47 8.35 -12.66
CA LEU A 834 -15.39 8.18 -13.78
C LEU A 834 -15.42 9.40 -14.73
N CYS A 835 -15.15 10.60 -14.23
CA CYS A 835 -15.00 11.82 -15.05
C CYS A 835 -13.67 11.85 -15.80
N THR A 836 -12.57 11.44 -15.16
CA THR A 836 -11.23 11.54 -15.76
C THR A 836 -11.03 10.51 -16.88
N HIS A 837 -11.59 9.31 -16.75
CA HIS A 837 -11.44 8.24 -17.76
C HIS A 837 -11.81 8.69 -19.20
N PRO A 838 -13.03 9.20 -19.49
CA PRO A 838 -13.36 9.70 -20.83
C PRO A 838 -12.71 11.07 -21.14
N ALA A 839 -12.40 11.88 -20.11
CA ALA A 839 -11.69 13.14 -20.32
C ALA A 839 -10.30 12.94 -20.94
N LEU A 840 -9.62 11.82 -20.65
CA LEU A 840 -8.32 11.46 -21.21
C LEU A 840 -8.29 11.37 -22.74
N GLU A 841 -9.44 11.10 -23.38
CA GLU A 841 -9.58 11.04 -24.84
C GLU A 841 -10.29 12.28 -25.43
N LEU A 842 -11.21 12.88 -24.66
CA LEU A 842 -12.11 13.94 -25.14
C LEU A 842 -11.64 15.37 -24.85
N ILE A 843 -10.65 15.58 -23.98
CA ILE A 843 -10.17 16.92 -23.58
C ILE A 843 -8.72 17.09 -24.03
N ASP A 844 -8.42 18.24 -24.63
CA ASP A 844 -7.10 18.52 -25.22
C ASP A 844 -6.08 19.02 -24.18
N CYS A 845 -6.54 19.70 -23.13
CA CYS A 845 -5.75 20.17 -22.00
C CYS A 845 -6.65 20.53 -20.80
N GLU A 846 -6.30 20.08 -19.59
CA GLU A 846 -7.14 20.22 -18.39
C GLU A 846 -6.37 20.82 -17.21
N PHE A 847 -6.75 22.04 -16.82
CA PHE A 847 -6.17 22.75 -15.69
C PHE A 847 -6.87 22.35 -14.38
N LEU A 848 -6.15 21.65 -13.51
CA LEU A 848 -6.66 21.21 -12.21
C LEU A 848 -6.52 22.30 -11.14
N PHE A 849 -7.56 22.43 -10.31
CA PHE A 849 -7.61 23.31 -9.14
C PHE A 849 -7.98 22.50 -7.89
N ASP A 850 -7.01 22.22 -7.02
CA ASP A 850 -7.24 21.48 -5.75
C ASP A 850 -7.80 22.45 -4.71
N ASN A 851 -9.09 22.31 -4.38
CA ASN A 851 -9.76 23.10 -3.36
C ASN A 851 -8.98 23.12 -2.02
N GLN A 852 -8.22 22.06 -1.70
CA GLN A 852 -7.37 22.00 -0.51
C GLN A 852 -6.20 22.99 -0.57
N ALA A 853 -5.53 23.07 -1.72
CA ALA A 853 -4.39 23.96 -1.92
C ALA A 853 -4.84 25.43 -1.89
N ILE A 854 -5.92 25.74 -2.61
CA ILE A 854 -6.48 27.09 -2.70
C ILE A 854 -6.98 27.57 -1.32
N TYR A 855 -7.56 26.68 -0.51
CA TYR A 855 -7.94 27.00 0.88
C TYR A 855 -6.73 27.28 1.77
N GLU A 856 -5.68 26.44 1.72
CA GLU A 856 -4.42 26.64 2.45
C GLU A 856 -3.71 27.95 2.02
N ILE A 857 -3.83 28.34 0.75
CA ILE A 857 -3.33 29.61 0.20
C ILE A 857 -4.13 30.80 0.76
N CYS A 858 -5.47 30.74 0.75
CA CYS A 858 -6.31 31.81 1.29
C CYS A 858 -6.13 32.02 2.80
N ASP A 859 -5.97 30.95 3.57
CA ASP A 859 -5.68 31.01 5.01
C ASP A 859 -4.29 31.64 5.27
N ARG A 860 -3.25 31.16 4.58
CA ARG A 860 -1.85 31.56 4.82
C ARG A 860 -1.47 32.93 4.25
N PHE A 861 -1.84 33.21 3.01
CA PHE A 861 -1.41 34.42 2.31
C PHE A 861 -2.42 35.55 2.46
N LEU A 862 -3.72 35.26 2.41
CA LEU A 862 -4.77 36.28 2.52
C LEU A 862 -5.24 36.51 3.97
N ASN A 863 -4.69 35.79 4.96
CA ASN A 863 -5.08 35.82 6.37
C ASN A 863 -6.58 35.45 6.61
N VAL A 864 -7.25 34.78 5.68
CA VAL A 864 -8.68 34.47 5.78
C VAL A 864 -8.87 33.14 6.51
N THR A 865 -9.04 33.19 7.85
CA THR A 865 -9.12 31.99 8.71
C THR A 865 -10.23 30.97 8.38
N ARG A 866 -11.23 31.36 7.59
CA ARG A 866 -12.29 30.47 7.06
C ARG A 866 -12.73 30.91 5.66
N PRO A 867 -11.95 30.56 4.61
CA PRO A 867 -12.29 30.89 3.23
C PRO A 867 -13.65 30.30 2.82
N THR A 868 -14.42 31.08 2.07
CA THR A 868 -15.68 30.67 1.44
C THR A 868 -15.48 30.43 -0.06
N TYR A 869 -16.44 29.79 -0.74
CA TYR A 869 -16.39 29.65 -2.20
C TYR A 869 -16.23 30.98 -2.94
N THR A 870 -16.75 32.09 -2.40
CA THR A 870 -16.52 33.42 -3.00
C THR A 870 -15.05 33.82 -2.95
N ASN A 871 -14.33 33.51 -1.87
CA ASN A 871 -12.89 33.79 -1.76
C ASN A 871 -12.08 32.85 -2.67
N LEU A 872 -12.41 31.54 -2.67
CA LEU A 872 -11.77 30.53 -3.52
C LEU A 872 -11.95 30.87 -5.00
N ASN A 873 -13.18 31.13 -5.44
CA ASN A 873 -13.51 31.43 -6.85
C ASN A 873 -12.89 32.74 -7.34
N ARG A 874 -12.71 33.74 -6.46
CA ARG A 874 -11.99 34.98 -6.79
C ARG A 874 -10.48 34.77 -6.97
N LEU A 875 -9.88 33.81 -6.26
CA LEU A 875 -8.49 33.43 -6.51
C LEU A 875 -8.38 32.60 -7.80
N ILE A 876 -9.30 31.66 -8.02
CA ILE A 876 -9.36 30.87 -9.26
C ILE A 876 -9.54 31.79 -10.47
N SER A 877 -10.45 32.77 -10.43
CA SER A 877 -10.70 33.67 -11.57
C SER A 877 -9.49 34.52 -11.92
N GLN A 878 -8.65 34.90 -10.95
CA GLN A 878 -7.38 35.59 -11.18
C GLN A 878 -6.35 34.71 -11.88
N VAL A 879 -6.27 33.43 -11.52
CA VAL A 879 -5.39 32.46 -12.20
C VAL A 879 -5.91 32.18 -13.62
N VAL A 880 -7.21 31.91 -13.78
CA VAL A 880 -7.86 31.70 -15.08
C VAL A 880 -7.68 32.92 -15.98
N SER A 881 -7.86 34.13 -15.46
CA SER A 881 -7.61 35.37 -16.21
C SER A 881 -6.16 35.45 -16.69
N SER A 882 -5.21 35.12 -15.84
CA SER A 882 -3.78 35.10 -16.19
C SER A 882 -3.45 34.07 -17.28
N ILE A 883 -4.18 32.95 -17.34
CA ILE A 883 -4.06 31.94 -18.39
C ILE A 883 -4.65 32.44 -19.71
N THR A 884 -5.87 32.99 -19.69
CA THR A 884 -6.56 33.48 -20.90
C THR A 884 -6.09 34.85 -21.37
N THR A 885 -5.16 35.50 -20.66
CA THR A 885 -4.67 36.85 -20.95
C THR A 885 -4.19 36.99 -22.40
N SER A 886 -3.43 36.01 -22.91
CA SER A 886 -2.88 36.03 -24.28
C SER A 886 -3.91 35.91 -25.41
N LEU A 887 -5.17 35.58 -25.09
CA LEU A 887 -6.29 35.46 -26.03
C LEU A 887 -7.22 36.69 -26.00
N ARG A 888 -7.01 37.60 -25.03
CA ARG A 888 -7.90 38.74 -24.71
C ARG A 888 -7.21 40.10 -24.78
N PHE A 889 -5.89 40.12 -24.92
CA PHE A 889 -5.05 41.29 -25.01
C PHE A 889 -3.96 41.05 -26.05
N GLU A 890 -3.58 42.08 -26.80
CA GLU A 890 -2.39 42.01 -27.66
C GLU A 890 -1.10 42.01 -26.80
N GLY A 891 -0.30 40.95 -26.92
CA GLY A 891 0.96 40.76 -26.20
C GLY A 891 2.17 40.60 -27.13
N SER A 892 3.36 40.52 -26.54
CA SER A 892 4.60 40.29 -27.32
C SER A 892 4.75 38.84 -27.83
N ILE A 893 3.98 37.92 -27.25
CA ILE A 893 3.77 36.55 -27.73
C ILE A 893 2.28 36.26 -27.50
N ASN A 894 1.50 36.27 -28.58
CA ASN A 894 0.12 35.78 -28.55
C ASN A 894 0.17 34.26 -28.72
N VAL A 895 -0.37 33.53 -27.74
CA VAL A 895 -0.36 32.06 -27.72
C VAL A 895 -1.79 31.60 -28.00
N ASP A 896 -2.06 31.19 -29.24
CA ASP A 896 -3.35 30.63 -29.64
C ASP A 896 -3.64 29.32 -28.89
N LEU A 897 -4.91 28.88 -28.87
CA LEU A 897 -5.27 27.60 -28.21
C LEU A 897 -4.49 26.38 -28.72
N THR A 898 -4.11 26.36 -30.00
CA THR A 898 -3.29 25.29 -30.58
C THR A 898 -1.83 25.38 -30.12
N GLU A 899 -1.32 26.61 -29.90
CA GLU A 899 -0.01 26.79 -29.29
C GLU A 899 -0.01 26.36 -27.81
N PHE A 900 -1.07 26.64 -27.04
CA PHE A 900 -1.19 26.15 -25.67
C PHE A 900 -1.06 24.62 -25.59
N GLN A 901 -1.79 23.89 -26.44
CA GLN A 901 -1.71 22.43 -26.49
C GLN A 901 -0.30 21.95 -26.86
N THR A 902 0.25 22.43 -27.98
CA THR A 902 1.60 22.02 -28.44
C THR A 902 2.74 22.43 -27.52
N ASN A 903 2.56 23.47 -26.69
CA ASN A 903 3.55 23.92 -25.70
C ASN A 903 3.46 23.19 -24.36
N LEU A 904 2.27 22.77 -23.93
CA LEU A 904 2.04 22.18 -22.60
C LEU A 904 1.83 20.66 -22.62
N VAL A 905 1.44 20.07 -23.74
CA VAL A 905 0.99 18.67 -23.84
C VAL A 905 1.95 17.90 -24.77
N PRO A 906 3.04 17.29 -24.22
CA PRO A 906 3.98 16.52 -25.02
C PRO A 906 3.43 15.14 -25.42
N TYR A 907 2.48 14.60 -24.65
CA TYR A 907 1.80 13.33 -24.91
C TYR A 907 0.29 13.51 -24.70
N PRO A 908 -0.60 12.99 -25.57
CA PRO A 908 -2.04 13.25 -25.49
C PRO A 908 -2.70 12.91 -24.14
N ARG A 909 -2.27 11.82 -23.48
CA ARG A 909 -2.78 11.41 -22.15
C ARG A 909 -2.24 12.27 -20.99
N ILE A 910 -1.09 12.93 -21.17
CA ILE A 910 -0.43 13.74 -20.13
C ILE A 910 -0.74 15.22 -20.41
N HIS A 911 -2.02 15.58 -20.28
CA HIS A 911 -2.52 16.92 -20.61
C HIS A 911 -2.95 17.77 -19.41
N PHE A 912 -2.43 17.45 -18.21
CA PHE A 912 -2.77 18.10 -16.94
C PHE A 912 -1.63 19.02 -16.43
N PRO A 913 -1.46 20.24 -16.97
CA PRO A 913 -0.45 21.17 -16.49
C PRO A 913 -0.73 21.64 -15.06
N LEU A 914 0.32 21.69 -14.25
CA LEU A 914 0.29 22.32 -12.93
C LEU A 914 0.30 23.85 -13.10
N THR A 915 -0.59 24.52 -12.37
CA THR A 915 -0.69 25.98 -12.34
C THR A 915 -0.13 26.53 -11.01
N ALA A 916 0.64 27.62 -11.09
CA ALA A 916 1.14 28.34 -9.92
C ALA A 916 1.06 29.86 -10.16
N TYR A 917 0.78 30.64 -9.13
CA TYR A 917 0.54 32.09 -9.26
C TYR A 917 1.19 32.90 -8.14
N ALA A 918 1.86 33.99 -8.51
CA ALA A 918 2.41 34.95 -7.57
C ALA A 918 2.31 36.39 -8.12
N PRO A 919 2.14 37.41 -7.26
CA PRO A 919 2.05 37.32 -5.80
C PRO A 919 0.61 37.16 -5.31
N ILE A 920 0.44 36.46 -4.19
CA ILE A 920 -0.83 36.37 -3.47
C ILE A 920 -0.65 37.19 -2.18
N ARG A 921 -1.28 38.36 -2.09
CA ARG A 921 -1.16 39.28 -0.94
C ARG A 921 -2.51 39.83 -0.49
N PRO A 922 -2.72 40.02 0.83
CA PRO A 922 -3.93 40.62 1.36
C PRO A 922 -3.87 42.15 1.18
N VAL A 923 -5.04 42.77 1.04
CA VAL A 923 -5.19 44.23 0.87
C VAL A 923 -4.41 45.04 1.92
N GLU A 924 -4.37 44.57 3.17
CA GLU A 924 -3.66 45.21 4.29
C GLU A 924 -2.14 45.33 4.07
N LYS A 925 -1.51 44.34 3.43
CA LYS A 925 -0.04 44.28 3.24
C LYS A 925 0.41 44.88 1.90
N ALA A 926 -0.50 45.50 1.13
CA ALA A 926 -0.23 46.00 -0.21
C ALA A 926 0.88 47.07 -0.27
N TYR A 927 0.99 47.91 0.76
CA TYR A 927 1.82 49.12 0.74
C TYR A 927 3.28 48.94 1.20
N HIS A 928 3.60 47.85 1.90
CA HIS A 928 4.84 47.79 2.67
C HIS A 928 6.08 47.34 1.87
N GLU A 929 5.92 46.59 0.77
CA GLU A 929 7.04 46.11 -0.05
C GLU A 929 6.63 45.96 -1.52
N ARG A 930 7.49 46.37 -2.46
CA ARG A 930 7.32 46.09 -3.90
C ARG A 930 8.17 44.88 -4.28
N LEU A 931 7.52 43.77 -4.62
CA LEU A 931 8.21 42.57 -5.10
C LEU A 931 8.84 42.81 -6.47
N THR A 932 10.11 42.44 -6.61
CA THR A 932 10.84 42.47 -7.87
C THR A 932 10.42 41.31 -8.78
N THR A 933 10.62 41.45 -10.09
CA THR A 933 10.34 40.35 -11.04
C THR A 933 11.12 39.08 -10.68
N SER A 934 12.37 39.21 -10.20
CA SER A 934 13.18 38.05 -9.79
C SER A 934 12.62 37.31 -8.57
N GLU A 935 11.99 38.01 -7.63
CA GLU A 935 11.31 37.39 -6.48
C GLU A 935 10.03 36.70 -6.92
N LEU A 936 9.20 37.36 -7.74
CA LEU A 936 7.98 36.78 -8.29
C LEU A 936 8.26 35.48 -9.08
N THR A 937 9.28 35.48 -9.94
CA THR A 937 9.70 34.28 -10.69
C THR A 937 10.20 33.17 -9.76
N LYS A 938 10.82 33.48 -8.61
CA LYS A 938 11.21 32.46 -7.62
C LYS A 938 9.99 31.91 -6.86
N SER A 939 9.02 32.76 -6.53
CA SER A 939 7.81 32.37 -5.78
C SER A 939 6.97 31.31 -6.50
N VAL A 940 6.83 31.36 -7.82
CA VAL A 940 6.05 30.34 -8.56
C VAL A 940 6.66 28.93 -8.57
N PHE A 941 7.96 28.79 -8.27
CA PHE A 941 8.61 27.49 -8.05
C PHE A 941 8.48 26.99 -6.61
N ASP A 942 7.97 27.79 -5.67
CA ASP A 942 7.65 27.33 -4.31
C ASP A 942 6.33 26.53 -4.34
N PRO A 943 6.30 25.28 -3.84
CA PRO A 943 5.07 24.49 -3.69
C PRO A 943 3.91 25.22 -3.00
N LEU A 944 4.19 26.25 -2.19
CA LEU A 944 3.17 27.05 -1.52
C LEU A 944 2.33 27.94 -2.45
N HIS A 945 2.79 28.20 -3.68
CA HIS A 945 2.05 29.01 -4.68
C HIS A 945 1.35 28.15 -5.75
N GLN A 946 1.39 26.83 -5.61
CA GLN A 946 0.80 25.87 -6.55
C GLN A 946 -0.68 25.63 -6.25
N MET A 947 -1.52 25.60 -7.30
CA MET A 947 -2.97 25.42 -7.16
C MET A 947 -3.39 23.94 -7.02
N VAL A 948 -2.46 23.00 -7.18
CA VAL A 948 -2.66 21.57 -6.92
C VAL A 948 -1.65 21.09 -5.89
N LYS A 949 -2.12 20.33 -4.89
CA LYS A 949 -1.27 19.81 -3.82
C LYS A 949 -0.46 18.59 -4.31
N CYS A 950 0.64 18.87 -4.98
CA CYS A 950 1.67 17.91 -5.37
C CYS A 950 2.95 18.19 -4.57
N ASP A 951 3.78 17.17 -4.30
CA ASP A 951 5.14 17.41 -3.82
C ASP A 951 6.12 17.29 -5.01
N PRO A 952 6.54 18.41 -5.65
CA PRO A 952 7.49 18.37 -6.75
C PRO A 952 8.86 17.82 -6.34
N ARG A 953 9.10 17.62 -5.04
CA ARG A 953 10.33 16.98 -4.52
C ARG A 953 10.31 15.46 -4.62
N ILE A 954 9.16 14.85 -4.90
CA ILE A 954 9.01 13.41 -5.16
C ILE A 954 9.30 13.12 -6.65
N GLY A 955 8.97 14.04 -7.55
CA GLY A 955 9.45 14.04 -8.93
C GLY A 955 10.82 14.71 -9.08
N ASN A 956 11.91 14.02 -8.72
CA ASN A 956 13.32 14.38 -9.03
C ASN A 956 13.83 15.81 -8.69
N ILE A 957 13.15 16.63 -7.88
CA ILE A 957 13.64 17.95 -7.41
C ILE A 957 14.05 17.91 -5.92
N LYS A 958 15.19 17.29 -5.61
CA LYS A 958 15.94 17.47 -4.34
C LYS A 958 17.45 17.58 -4.56
N GLN A 959 17.91 18.77 -4.93
CA GLN A 959 18.88 19.58 -4.16
C GLN A 959 19.33 20.80 -5.00
N SER A 960 19.21 22.00 -4.42
CA SER A 960 19.70 23.31 -4.91
C SER A 960 19.51 23.69 -6.39
N ARG A 961 18.68 24.71 -6.62
CA ARG A 961 18.70 25.69 -7.73
C ARG A 961 18.44 25.24 -9.17
N ASN A 962 18.54 23.96 -9.53
CA ASN A 962 18.31 23.53 -10.92
C ASN A 962 16.89 22.98 -11.13
N VAL A 963 16.09 23.70 -11.92
CA VAL A 963 14.91 23.13 -12.59
C VAL A 963 15.43 22.13 -13.62
N LYS A 964 15.07 20.85 -13.47
CA LYS A 964 15.41 19.81 -14.46
C LYS A 964 14.28 19.70 -15.48
N PHE A 965 14.62 19.90 -16.75
CA PHE A 965 13.75 19.56 -17.88
C PHE A 965 13.94 18.09 -18.24
N VAL A 966 13.01 17.53 -19.04
CA VAL A 966 13.15 16.19 -19.59
C VAL A 966 14.03 16.25 -20.83
N ASP A 967 14.90 15.25 -21.03
CA ASP A 967 15.99 15.27 -22.01
C ASP A 967 15.55 15.46 -23.47
N PHE A 968 14.28 15.17 -23.80
CA PHE A 968 13.71 15.36 -25.14
C PHE A 968 13.10 16.74 -25.40
N VAL A 969 13.08 17.66 -24.41
CA VAL A 969 12.50 19.01 -24.58
C VAL A 969 13.54 19.95 -25.22
N PRO A 970 13.36 20.39 -26.47
CA PRO A 970 14.43 21.04 -27.23
C PRO A 970 14.60 22.54 -26.95
N THR A 971 13.74 23.16 -26.14
CA THR A 971 13.74 24.60 -25.88
C THR A 971 13.47 24.94 -24.41
N GLY A 972 13.98 26.08 -23.96
CA GLY A 972 13.80 26.58 -22.60
C GLY A 972 12.40 27.16 -22.32
N ILE A 973 12.22 27.72 -21.12
CA ILE A 973 10.95 28.30 -20.64
C ILE A 973 10.42 29.36 -21.62
N LYS A 974 9.21 29.18 -22.15
CA LYS A 974 8.48 30.22 -22.89
C LYS A 974 7.96 31.29 -21.93
N VAL A 975 8.12 32.57 -22.30
CA VAL A 975 7.75 33.72 -21.45
C VAL A 975 6.85 34.67 -22.24
N GLY A 976 5.55 34.64 -21.97
CA GLY A 976 4.60 35.66 -22.42
C GLY A 976 4.61 36.87 -21.49
N LEU A 977 4.47 38.08 -22.04
CA LEU A 977 4.37 39.33 -21.29
C LEU A 977 3.14 40.12 -21.75
N ASN A 978 2.27 40.47 -20.80
CA ASN A 978 1.29 41.54 -20.96
C ASN A 978 1.77 42.76 -20.15
N TYR A 979 1.59 43.95 -20.72
CA TYR A 979 1.94 45.22 -20.09
C TYR A 979 0.82 45.78 -19.19
N GLN A 980 -0.41 45.28 -19.33
CA GLN A 980 -1.52 45.64 -18.44
C GLN A 980 -1.30 45.09 -17.02
N PRO A 981 -1.51 45.91 -15.96
CA PRO A 981 -1.43 45.42 -14.59
C PRO A 981 -2.66 44.56 -14.26
N PRO A 982 -2.52 43.51 -13.41
CA PRO A 982 -3.65 42.68 -13.00
C PRO A 982 -4.77 43.51 -12.36
N ALA A 983 -6.00 43.36 -12.88
CA ALA A 983 -7.19 43.93 -12.25
C ALA A 983 -7.56 43.11 -11.00
N VAL A 984 -8.20 43.75 -10.02
CA VAL A 984 -8.72 43.08 -8.83
C VAL A 984 -10.17 43.48 -8.60
N VAL A 985 -11.00 42.51 -8.21
CA VAL A 985 -12.44 42.74 -7.96
C VAL A 985 -12.60 43.71 -6.77
N PRO A 986 -13.37 44.80 -6.89
CA PRO A 986 -13.68 45.69 -5.77
C PRO A 986 -14.29 44.94 -4.59
N GLY A 987 -13.73 45.12 -3.38
CA GLY A 987 -14.12 44.35 -2.21
C GLY A 987 -13.68 42.87 -2.27
N GLY A 988 -12.68 42.55 -3.08
CA GLY A 988 -11.92 41.29 -3.04
C GLY A 988 -10.83 41.28 -1.97
N ASP A 989 -10.34 40.09 -1.65
CA ASP A 989 -9.33 39.87 -0.60
C ASP A 989 -7.89 40.14 -1.08
N LEU A 990 -7.69 40.20 -2.40
CA LEU A 990 -6.40 40.41 -3.06
C LEU A 990 -6.04 41.89 -3.17
N ALA A 991 -4.80 42.22 -2.80
CA ALA A 991 -4.21 43.54 -3.03
C ALA A 991 -4.05 43.85 -4.53
N LYS A 992 -4.29 45.10 -4.92
CA LYS A 992 -3.90 45.59 -6.26
C LYS A 992 -2.38 45.59 -6.38
N VAL A 993 -1.84 44.94 -7.41
CA VAL A 993 -0.40 44.80 -7.65
C VAL A 993 -0.01 45.34 -9.02
N MET A 994 1.23 45.82 -9.16
CA MET A 994 1.75 46.35 -10.42
C MET A 994 2.14 45.27 -11.43
N ARG A 995 2.43 44.05 -10.94
CA ARG A 995 2.94 42.90 -11.71
C ARG A 995 2.51 41.61 -11.02
N ALA A 996 2.20 40.59 -11.81
CA ALA A 996 2.03 39.22 -11.38
C ALA A 996 2.66 38.27 -12.41
N VAL A 997 2.75 36.99 -12.06
CA VAL A 997 3.23 35.91 -12.91
C VAL A 997 2.39 34.66 -12.65
N CYS A 998 1.90 34.05 -13.72
CA CYS A 998 1.31 32.72 -13.71
C CYS A 998 2.31 31.78 -14.39
N MET A 999 2.64 30.67 -13.73
CA MET A 999 3.46 29.61 -14.31
C MET A 999 2.56 28.43 -14.66
N LEU A 1000 2.66 27.98 -15.91
CA LEU A 1000 2.06 26.75 -16.40
C LEU A 1000 3.18 25.77 -16.68
N SER A 1001 3.17 24.64 -15.98
CA SER A 1001 4.22 23.63 -16.08
C SER A 1001 3.61 22.23 -16.09
N ASN A 1002 3.75 21.49 -17.18
CA ASN A 1002 3.44 20.07 -17.15
C ASN A 1002 4.54 19.32 -16.40
N THR A 1003 4.17 18.54 -15.38
CA THR A 1003 5.12 17.92 -14.45
C THR A 1003 4.63 16.56 -13.98
N THR A 1004 5.55 15.60 -13.93
CA THR A 1004 5.29 14.24 -13.42
C THR A 1004 4.88 14.22 -11.94
N ALA A 1005 5.11 15.30 -11.20
CA ALA A 1005 4.59 15.45 -9.84
C ALA A 1005 3.04 15.37 -9.76
N MET A 1006 2.33 15.59 -10.87
CA MET A 1006 0.87 15.44 -10.95
C MET A 1006 0.40 14.01 -10.65
N ALA A 1007 1.23 12.99 -10.90
CA ALA A 1007 0.95 11.59 -10.51
C ALA A 1007 0.60 11.44 -9.02
N SER A 1008 1.15 12.29 -8.15
CA SER A 1008 0.82 12.28 -6.72
C SER A 1008 -0.61 12.75 -6.41
N ALA A 1009 -1.24 13.53 -7.27
CA ALA A 1009 -2.65 13.87 -7.16
C ALA A 1009 -3.53 12.66 -7.54
N TRP A 1010 -3.22 12.00 -8.66
CA TRP A 1010 -3.91 10.79 -9.09
C TRP A 1010 -3.80 9.65 -8.06
N GLY A 1011 -2.61 9.43 -7.48
CA GLY A 1011 -2.41 8.44 -6.42
C GLY A 1011 -3.24 8.69 -5.16
N ARG A 1012 -3.45 9.98 -4.79
CA ARG A 1012 -4.38 10.36 -3.71
C ARG A 1012 -5.83 10.04 -4.05
N LEU A 1013 -6.23 10.15 -5.32
CA LEU A 1013 -7.58 9.88 -5.79
C LEU A 1013 -7.84 8.37 -5.87
N ASN A 1014 -6.98 7.63 -6.55
CA ASN A 1014 -7.03 6.17 -6.68
C ASN A 1014 -7.03 5.46 -5.32
N THR A 1015 -6.25 5.94 -4.36
CA THR A 1015 -6.29 5.39 -2.99
C THR A 1015 -7.66 5.54 -2.32
N LYS A 1016 -8.36 6.68 -2.50
CA LYS A 1016 -9.71 6.89 -1.95
C LYS A 1016 -10.75 6.04 -2.67
N PHE A 1017 -10.66 5.98 -4.00
CA PHE A 1017 -11.51 5.12 -4.84
C PHE A 1017 -11.43 3.67 -4.37
N ASP A 1018 -10.21 3.13 -4.27
CA ASP A 1018 -9.94 1.75 -3.85
C ASP A 1018 -10.51 1.44 -2.47
N LEU A 1019 -10.41 2.38 -1.52
CA LEU A 1019 -10.93 2.19 -0.16
C LEU A 1019 -12.47 2.04 -0.13
N MET A 1020 -13.19 2.74 -1.02
CA MET A 1020 -14.64 2.62 -1.13
C MET A 1020 -15.05 1.40 -1.97
N TYR A 1021 -14.41 1.21 -3.12
CA TYR A 1021 -14.77 0.17 -4.09
C TYR A 1021 -14.49 -1.24 -3.55
N ARG A 1022 -13.44 -1.45 -2.75
CA ARG A 1022 -13.17 -2.73 -2.05
C ARG A 1022 -14.31 -3.18 -1.13
N LYS A 1023 -15.16 -2.26 -0.65
CA LYS A 1023 -16.36 -2.57 0.15
C LYS A 1023 -17.65 -2.52 -0.67
N ARG A 1024 -17.56 -2.27 -1.99
CA ARG A 1024 -18.66 -1.86 -2.88
C ARG A 1024 -19.58 -0.81 -2.26
N ALA A 1025 -19.02 0.09 -1.46
CA ALA A 1025 -19.78 1.13 -0.78
C ALA A 1025 -20.39 2.08 -1.82
N PHE A 1026 -21.68 2.40 -1.69
CA PHE A 1026 -22.45 3.28 -2.59
C PHE A 1026 -22.57 2.86 -4.07
N VAL A 1027 -21.96 1.76 -4.52
CA VAL A 1027 -21.96 1.32 -5.94
C VAL A 1027 -23.38 1.13 -6.49
N HIS A 1028 -24.31 0.65 -5.66
CA HIS A 1028 -25.72 0.46 -6.03
C HIS A 1028 -26.46 1.75 -6.46
N TRP A 1029 -25.98 2.94 -6.09
CA TRP A 1029 -26.54 4.21 -6.56
C TRP A 1029 -26.21 4.46 -8.04
N TYR A 1030 -25.08 3.95 -8.53
CA TYR A 1030 -24.64 4.14 -9.90
C TYR A 1030 -25.27 3.08 -10.81
N VAL A 1031 -25.22 1.81 -10.38
CA VAL A 1031 -25.86 0.69 -11.08
C VAL A 1031 -27.38 0.84 -11.14
N GLY A 1032 -28.00 1.41 -10.10
CA GLY A 1032 -29.43 1.71 -10.08
C GLY A 1032 -29.88 2.82 -11.06
N GLU A 1033 -28.95 3.60 -11.60
CA GLU A 1033 -29.20 4.67 -12.59
C GLU A 1033 -28.70 4.26 -14.00
N GLY A 1034 -28.47 2.96 -14.23
CA GLY A 1034 -28.21 2.37 -15.55
C GLY A 1034 -26.74 2.23 -15.97
N MET A 1035 -25.78 2.53 -15.10
CA MET A 1035 -24.34 2.38 -15.34
C MET A 1035 -23.86 0.96 -15.03
N ASP A 1036 -23.01 0.36 -15.87
CA ASP A 1036 -22.52 -0.99 -15.63
C ASP A 1036 -21.45 -1.02 -14.51
N GLU A 1037 -21.47 -2.06 -13.67
CA GLU A 1037 -20.49 -2.19 -12.58
C GLU A 1037 -19.04 -2.40 -13.11
N GLY A 1038 -18.91 -2.82 -14.37
CA GLY A 1038 -17.63 -2.94 -15.08
C GLY A 1038 -16.91 -1.60 -15.29
N GLU A 1039 -17.64 -0.52 -15.56
CA GLU A 1039 -17.07 0.81 -15.85
C GLU A 1039 -16.22 1.35 -14.69
N PHE A 1040 -16.59 1.03 -13.44
CA PHE A 1040 -15.77 1.36 -12.26
C PHE A 1040 -14.39 0.72 -12.31
N TRP A 1041 -14.27 -0.49 -12.85
CA TRP A 1041 -12.99 -1.18 -12.97
C TRP A 1041 -12.18 -0.63 -14.15
N GLU A 1042 -12.83 -0.41 -15.29
CA GLU A 1042 -12.19 0.12 -16.50
C GLU A 1042 -11.61 1.52 -16.28
N ALA A 1043 -12.43 2.45 -15.74
CA ALA A 1043 -11.96 3.79 -15.38
C ALA A 1043 -10.83 3.79 -14.34
N ARG A 1044 -10.81 2.79 -13.45
CA ARG A 1044 -9.77 2.61 -12.43
C ARG A 1044 -8.48 2.02 -12.98
N GLU A 1045 -8.55 1.11 -13.95
CA GLU A 1045 -7.38 0.59 -14.66
C GLU A 1045 -6.76 1.65 -15.58
N ASP A 1046 -7.58 2.42 -16.29
CA ASP A 1046 -7.10 3.51 -17.15
C ASP A 1046 -6.39 4.61 -16.36
N LEU A 1047 -6.94 4.99 -15.19
CA LEU A 1047 -6.26 5.93 -14.28
C LEU A 1047 -5.02 5.32 -13.59
N ALA A 1048 -4.89 3.98 -13.54
CA ALA A 1048 -3.65 3.32 -13.15
C ALA A 1048 -2.60 3.34 -14.27
N ALA A 1049 -3.05 3.20 -15.52
CA ALA A 1049 -2.19 3.36 -16.69
C ALA A 1049 -1.67 4.79 -16.78
N LEU A 1050 -2.51 5.81 -16.55
CA LEU A 1050 -2.08 7.21 -16.47
C LEU A 1050 -0.98 7.45 -15.41
N GLU A 1051 -1.12 6.88 -14.21
CA GLU A 1051 -0.05 6.95 -13.18
C GLU A 1051 1.27 6.37 -13.69
N LYS A 1052 1.21 5.23 -14.39
CA LYS A 1052 2.37 4.57 -14.99
C LYS A 1052 2.95 5.37 -16.16
N ASP A 1053 2.13 6.02 -16.99
CA ASP A 1053 2.57 6.92 -18.06
C ASP A 1053 3.42 8.07 -17.48
N TYR A 1054 2.99 8.65 -16.35
CA TYR A 1054 3.79 9.66 -15.63
C TYR A 1054 5.07 9.11 -14.99
N GLU A 1055 5.07 7.86 -14.50
CA GLU A 1055 6.27 7.22 -13.97
C GLU A 1055 7.30 6.95 -15.08
N GLU A 1056 6.87 6.48 -16.26
CA GLU A 1056 7.74 6.21 -17.41
C GLU A 1056 8.41 7.49 -17.93
N VAL A 1057 7.64 8.57 -18.14
CA VAL A 1057 8.20 9.90 -18.49
C VAL A 1057 9.14 10.43 -17.40
N GLY A 1058 8.95 10.03 -16.14
CA GLY A 1058 9.86 10.34 -15.04
C GLY A 1058 11.18 9.56 -15.09
N LEU A 1059 11.17 8.31 -15.58
CA LEU A 1059 12.35 7.43 -15.61
C LEU A 1059 13.34 7.80 -16.71
N ASP A 1060 12.87 8.21 -17.89
CA ASP A 1060 13.73 8.58 -19.02
C ASP A 1060 14.71 9.72 -18.67
N THR A 1061 14.36 10.61 -17.73
CA THR A 1061 15.22 11.70 -17.22
C THR A 1061 16.50 11.26 -16.50
N ASN A 1062 16.59 9.98 -16.10
CA ASN A 1062 17.72 9.48 -15.30
C ASN A 1062 18.73 8.65 -16.12
N ILE A 1063 18.43 8.33 -17.38
CA ILE A 1063 19.22 7.39 -18.18
C ILE A 1063 20.22 8.12 -19.11
N ASN A 1064 19.87 9.32 -19.60
CA ASN A 1064 20.63 10.00 -20.66
C ASN A 1064 21.38 11.26 -20.21
N SER A 1065 21.34 11.66 -18.93
CA SER A 1065 22.18 12.78 -18.47
C SER A 1065 23.67 12.39 -18.55
N PRO A 1066 24.49 12.97 -19.45
CA PRO A 1066 25.90 12.64 -19.50
C PRO A 1066 26.56 13.13 -18.21
N SER A 1067 27.51 12.35 -17.70
CA SER A 1067 28.40 12.78 -16.63
C SER A 1067 29.27 13.95 -17.11
N ILE A 1068 28.78 15.18 -16.95
CA ILE A 1068 29.59 16.38 -17.11
C ILE A 1068 30.63 16.36 -15.98
N GLU A 1069 31.81 15.88 -16.31
CA GLU A 1069 33.01 16.09 -15.50
C GLU A 1069 33.15 17.60 -15.29
N ARG A 1070 33.12 18.02 -14.03
CA ARG A 1070 33.40 19.42 -13.69
C ARG A 1070 34.89 19.62 -13.82
N ASN A 1071 35.33 20.15 -14.96
CA ASN A 1071 36.61 20.84 -15.02
C ASN A 1071 36.51 22.09 -14.12
N GLU A 1072 37.17 22.03 -12.97
CA GLU A 1072 37.44 23.19 -12.13
C GLU A 1072 38.52 24.05 -12.81
N GLU A 1073 38.17 24.82 -13.85
CA GLU A 1073 39.06 25.85 -14.39
C GLU A 1073 38.28 27.05 -14.99
N THR A 1074 38.45 28.19 -14.32
CA THR A 1074 38.24 29.58 -14.82
C THR A 1074 36.88 30.00 -15.39
N VAL A 1075 36.10 30.77 -14.60
CA VAL A 1075 35.79 32.22 -14.75
C VAL A 1075 34.66 32.62 -13.79
#